data_AF-A0A2T3IZ04-F1
#
_entry.id   AF-A0A2T3IZ04-F1
#
_cell.length_a   1.000
_cell.length_b   1.000
_cell.length_c   1.000
_cell.angle_alpha   90.00
_cell.angle_beta   90.00
_cell.angle_gamma   90.00
#
_symmetry.space_group_name_H-M   'P 1'
#
loop_
_entity.id
_entity.type
_entity.pdbx_description
1 polymer ?
#
loop_
_entity_poly.entity_id
_entity_poly.type
_entity_poly.pdbx_seq_one_letter_code
_entity_poly.pdbx_strand_id
1 'polypeptide(L)'
;MRKKLSYLALGAWALSCSSALADPLALELEHLANQANQALSDVYAASESAGITELGDCSYSCGGHPNWDATAGYYFVDVNGVKVYVRYGAPVRFSTSIYRNEGGQTDFFSQLAGINIDNYHTGVTRQDKWPDFFVDKSLPSDFTEQAQNSHSGCFLAYQPVNSYAPQASFYAETSGCPDPIDAAIESGNALLIPDRDSVLQAVLNVIDANRMQYQNAKNTIFNLSANGIAKEDGSSLTNLSWDPTHDASTFVTTYGVNEAILYTNDVYVSGNTVHEKAIGVIGETADSRYLVLGSNPMRTWQRGFETNEQTLAFLENSIQWLTGKTQSDILTNGLNVVIAQMENGYYFPDESATRNWLDHRFPNKITYNPARSCNGDVLASCITSQTDLLIISQYLRNGEDAEAIAEQVSLAQAQGIPVMYLHHDGNQTALGKHLFQHFNVSYEWDNYWKKLGLKGYDITSRKGLLPTDVEQVKTMVTHFLNLSFSTDLSQCNSSCSNIDSFKDEFQEAATHIRNMANKFDSNKVDLFKQEGFKYQKLLILLADYFRQSVSFPMNMASTDTTTFMASYFADHVQYNYREINPAQPDLGNFSRGDFSHITPSGRTVTLTSKAHFQSAGVYALPGQTFEVTRLDTNAAASTTVFINALRSSASKPFSTSGYKRPKYLQSVKIALHPGETLKVTSPYGGPVQIGFSGEAGLPVTLAFNQIGRHPHWRSSEDNDSFALAIEQGGFDWAEVATPYFEVHSTLSKMHSTLSNANWSTAEDLANATDAYMHDFPHLLAGFKGDGITEIPEIHDFAAQQGWTIDSHTIVKHMNADQPTCGYGCSGNPYDAGWAFSPTGHGDIHELGHGLEKGRFRFSGWEGHASTNPYSYYSKSQFFKQTGEAPSCQKLPFESMYETLQAAQSQPDPFTYMQQANLTKWSHGVAIYVQMMMAAQSQGVLQDGWHLLARLHILEREFNRAKKNEPEWLLNRDNLGFGQYSYDEIKSISNNDWLAVAISYVTRLDYGDYLYMWGISVSEKARLQLAGHDFADVTLQYYQADGNDYCYGLDKPALPINGTMRWSGIDPGEGTDIALGKPVTISSYYDESRFPASYAVDGKSSTFVHSQRGSSEWLEIDLEEGFQISALILTNRGDCCQSRTENITLTLLDDARNILWSSGPLGIQDEWLFNAQQGLPNSLVRYIRLESNNQYINISGLMAYSQQ
;
A
#
# COMPACT_ATOMS: atom_id res chain seq x y z
N MET A 1 -19.32 -74.40 28.91
CA MET A 1 -18.74 -75.45 29.80
C MET A 1 -17.22 -75.54 29.56
N ARG A 2 -16.46 -76.26 30.41
CA ARG A 2 -15.02 -76.60 30.26
C ARG A 2 -14.68 -77.02 28.80
N LYS A 3 -13.51 -76.77 28.17
CA LYS A 3 -12.06 -76.69 28.57
C LYS A 3 -11.32 -75.94 27.42
N LYS A 4 -10.09 -75.41 27.46
CA LYS A 4 -8.97 -75.27 28.45
C LYS A 4 -8.78 -73.73 28.73
N LEU A 5 -7.63 -73.01 28.76
CA LEU A 5 -6.17 -73.23 28.89
C LEU A 5 -5.52 -71.90 29.37
N SER A 6 -4.51 -71.91 30.24
CA SER A 6 -3.60 -70.78 30.52
C SER A 6 -2.38 -71.20 31.36
N TYR A 7 -1.31 -70.38 31.38
CA TYR A 7 0.05 -70.63 31.94
C TYR A 7 0.82 -71.74 31.19
N LEU A 8 2.05 -71.55 30.67
CA LEU A 8 3.19 -70.73 31.11
C LEU A 8 3.99 -70.07 29.96
N ALA A 9 4.62 -68.94 30.30
CA ALA A 9 5.69 -68.16 29.64
C ALA A 9 6.33 -68.60 28.30
N LEU A 10 6.44 -67.63 27.36
CA LEU A 10 7.68 -67.23 26.69
C LEU A 10 7.48 -66.02 25.73
N GLY A 11 8.52 -65.17 25.61
CA GLY A 11 9.02 -64.61 24.34
C GLY A 11 8.16 -63.67 23.47
N ALA A 12 8.66 -62.44 23.32
CA ALA A 12 8.70 -61.63 22.09
C ALA A 12 7.52 -61.71 21.08
N TRP A 13 6.68 -60.66 21.08
CA TRP A 13 6.02 -60.14 19.87
C TRP A 13 6.19 -58.63 19.79
N ALA A 14 7.37 -58.21 19.33
CA ALA A 14 7.46 -57.04 18.47
C ALA A 14 7.13 -57.48 17.03
N LEU A 15 6.71 -56.54 16.17
CA LEU A 15 6.44 -56.73 14.73
C LEU A 15 5.22 -57.62 14.36
N SER A 16 4.03 -57.01 14.25
CA SER A 16 3.09 -57.37 13.16
C SER A 16 2.02 -56.30 12.83
N CYS A 17 2.37 -55.01 12.88
CA CYS A 17 1.75 -54.00 12.02
C CYS A 17 2.75 -52.84 11.81
N SER A 18 2.54 -52.01 10.80
CA SER A 18 3.52 -51.03 10.32
C SER A 18 3.74 -49.90 11.33
N SER A 19 4.94 -49.86 11.93
CA SER A 19 5.48 -48.68 12.62
C SER A 19 5.93 -47.64 11.58
N ALA A 20 4.97 -47.10 10.84
CA ALA A 20 5.17 -46.05 9.84
C ALA A 20 4.55 -44.77 10.37
N LEU A 21 5.33 -44.06 11.19
CA LEU A 21 5.00 -42.81 11.89
C LEU A 21 3.85 -42.96 12.91
N ALA A 22 4.19 -42.74 14.19
CA ALA A 22 3.19 -42.25 15.15
C ALA A 22 2.95 -40.77 14.85
N ASP A 23 1.71 -40.33 14.98
CA ASP A 23 1.29 -38.96 14.75
C ASP A 23 2.07 -37.98 15.66
N PRO A 24 2.56 -36.82 15.17
CA PRO A 24 3.20 -35.80 16.01
C PRO A 24 2.34 -35.36 17.20
N LEU A 25 1.01 -35.26 17.04
CA LEU A 25 0.09 -34.93 18.12
C LEU A 25 -0.05 -36.09 19.13
N ALA A 26 0.02 -37.34 18.66
CA ALA A 26 0.10 -38.51 19.55
C ALA A 26 1.43 -38.54 20.33
N LEU A 27 2.54 -38.17 19.69
CA LEU A 27 3.86 -38.05 20.33
C LEU A 27 3.91 -36.93 21.37
N GLU A 28 3.24 -35.80 21.13
CA GLU A 28 3.10 -34.73 22.12
C GLU A 28 2.24 -35.18 23.31
N LEU A 29 1.07 -35.79 23.08
CA LEU A 29 0.23 -36.33 24.14
C LEU A 29 0.95 -37.42 24.96
N GLU A 30 1.77 -38.26 24.32
CA GLU A 30 2.65 -39.21 25.01
C GLU A 30 3.75 -38.49 25.83
N HIS A 31 4.33 -37.40 25.34
CA HIS A 31 5.30 -36.62 26.10
C HIS A 31 4.68 -35.98 27.35
N LEU A 32 3.52 -35.32 27.19
CA LEU A 32 2.74 -34.72 28.27
C LEU A 32 2.32 -35.77 29.31
N ALA A 33 1.92 -36.97 28.87
CA ALA A 33 1.63 -38.09 29.76
C ALA A 33 2.87 -38.52 30.57
N ASN A 34 4.05 -38.57 29.96
CA ASN A 34 5.29 -38.90 30.65
C ASN A 34 5.70 -37.82 31.68
N GLN A 35 5.57 -36.53 31.34
CA GLN A 35 5.82 -35.42 32.28
C GLN A 35 4.86 -35.47 33.48
N ALA A 36 3.56 -35.62 33.23
CA ALA A 36 2.55 -35.71 34.28
C ALA A 36 2.71 -36.98 35.15
N ASN A 37 3.16 -38.10 34.57
CA ASN A 37 3.51 -39.31 35.32
C ASN A 37 4.76 -39.13 36.20
N GLN A 38 5.76 -38.34 35.80
CA GLN A 38 6.88 -38.00 36.67
C GLN A 38 6.40 -37.18 37.89
N ALA A 39 5.54 -36.18 37.67
CA ALA A 39 4.94 -35.42 38.77
C ALA A 39 4.09 -36.30 39.71
N LEU A 40 3.36 -37.31 39.18
CA LEU A 40 2.68 -38.31 40.01
C LEU A 40 3.67 -39.14 40.86
N SER A 41 4.81 -39.53 40.30
CA SER A 41 5.85 -40.28 41.03
C SER A 41 6.41 -39.46 42.20
N ASP A 42 6.66 -38.17 41.98
CA ASP A 42 7.24 -37.28 43.00
C ASP A 42 6.24 -37.00 44.14
N VAL A 43 4.95 -36.80 43.80
CA VAL A 43 3.85 -36.71 44.77
C VAL A 43 3.68 -38.02 45.56
N TYR A 44 3.84 -39.18 44.92
CA TYR A 44 3.76 -40.47 45.59
C TYR A 44 4.94 -40.69 46.56
N ALA A 45 6.17 -40.32 46.16
CA ALA A 45 7.35 -40.41 47.01
C ALA A 45 7.28 -39.46 48.23
N ALA A 46 6.75 -38.24 48.04
CA ALA A 46 6.45 -37.33 49.15
C ALA A 46 5.36 -37.92 50.07
N SER A 47 4.34 -38.57 49.51
CA SER A 47 3.27 -39.22 50.27
C SER A 47 3.74 -40.45 51.06
N GLU A 48 4.68 -41.23 50.53
CA GLU A 48 5.32 -42.34 51.25
C GLU A 48 6.17 -41.79 52.41
N SER A 49 6.94 -40.73 52.16
CA SER A 49 7.72 -40.01 53.17
C SER A 49 6.86 -39.40 54.29
N ALA A 50 5.64 -38.96 53.96
CA ALA A 50 4.66 -38.44 54.91
C ALA A 50 3.79 -39.54 55.59
N GLY A 51 3.96 -40.82 55.24
CA GLY A 51 3.24 -41.94 55.84
C GLY A 51 1.75 -42.05 55.47
N ILE A 52 1.32 -41.40 54.38
CA ILE A 52 -0.11 -41.29 53.99
C ILE A 52 -0.51 -42.20 52.82
N THR A 53 0.39 -43.03 52.30
CA THR A 53 0.11 -43.98 51.19
C THR A 53 -0.93 -45.05 51.52
N GLU A 54 -0.99 -45.50 52.78
CA GLU A 54 -2.04 -46.42 53.25
C GLU A 54 -3.27 -45.67 53.85
N LEU A 55 -3.23 -44.34 53.95
CA LEU A 55 -4.28 -43.55 54.59
C LEU A 55 -5.29 -43.00 53.57
N GLY A 56 -6.56 -43.39 53.76
CA GLY A 56 -7.71 -42.82 53.05
C GLY A 56 -8.42 -41.75 53.89
N ASP A 57 -9.34 -41.01 53.26
CA ASP A 57 -10.15 -39.97 53.90
C ASP A 57 -10.69 -40.42 55.27
N CYS A 58 -10.54 -39.57 56.29
CA CYS A 58 -11.07 -39.83 57.62
C CYS A 58 -12.00 -38.68 58.07
N SER A 59 -12.62 -38.81 59.25
CA SER A 59 -13.51 -37.78 59.79
C SER A 59 -12.79 -36.85 60.79
N TYR A 60 -13.23 -35.59 60.81
CA TYR A 60 -12.74 -34.52 61.69
C TYR A 60 -11.26 -34.16 61.46
N SER A 61 -10.35 -34.52 62.36
CA SER A 61 -8.95 -34.02 62.39
C SER A 61 -7.88 -35.07 62.15
N CYS A 62 -8.26 -36.32 61.82
CA CYS A 62 -7.37 -37.48 61.65
C CYS A 62 -6.28 -37.59 62.73
N GLY A 63 -6.69 -37.43 64.00
CA GLY A 63 -5.80 -37.54 65.16
C GLY A 63 -4.79 -36.40 65.32
N GLY A 64 -4.89 -35.34 64.51
CA GLY A 64 -3.90 -34.27 64.44
C GLY A 64 -2.73 -34.58 63.51
N HIS A 65 -2.94 -35.40 62.48
CA HIS A 65 -1.92 -35.71 61.48
C HIS A 65 -1.41 -34.41 60.81
N PRO A 66 -0.08 -34.16 60.73
CA PRO A 66 0.45 -32.88 60.26
C PRO A 66 0.09 -32.57 58.80
N ASN A 67 -0.10 -33.62 58.01
CA ASN A 67 -0.48 -33.57 56.60
C ASN A 67 -2.00 -33.70 56.35
N TRP A 68 -2.85 -33.48 57.35
CA TRP A 68 -4.32 -33.50 57.18
C TRP A 68 -4.90 -32.08 57.19
N ASP A 69 -5.67 -31.73 56.16
CA ASP A 69 -6.41 -30.48 56.13
C ASP A 69 -7.87 -30.71 56.56
N ALA A 70 -8.21 -30.24 57.77
CA ALA A 70 -9.54 -30.41 58.34
C ALA A 70 -10.61 -29.49 57.73
N THR A 71 -10.22 -28.49 56.92
CA THR A 71 -11.16 -27.66 56.14
C THR A 71 -11.47 -28.33 54.81
N ALA A 72 -10.41 -28.86 54.17
CA ALA A 72 -10.49 -29.48 52.85
C ALA A 72 -10.99 -30.93 52.87
N GLY A 73 -10.79 -31.65 53.99
CA GLY A 73 -11.24 -33.04 54.18
C GLY A 73 -10.34 -34.10 53.53
N TYR A 74 -9.08 -33.76 53.27
CA TYR A 74 -8.10 -34.65 52.63
C TYR A 74 -6.71 -34.52 53.26
N TYR A 75 -5.85 -35.50 52.99
CA TYR A 75 -4.42 -35.36 53.23
C TYR A 75 -3.78 -34.51 52.12
N PHE A 76 -2.63 -33.91 52.42
CA PHE A 76 -1.83 -33.16 51.45
C PHE A 76 -0.34 -33.43 51.62
N VAL A 77 0.43 -33.28 50.54
CA VAL A 77 1.89 -33.18 50.58
C VAL A 77 2.36 -31.85 50.02
N ASP A 78 3.54 -31.42 50.42
CA ASP A 78 4.30 -30.38 49.73
C ASP A 78 5.34 -31.07 48.84
N VAL A 79 5.35 -30.72 47.56
CA VAL A 79 6.40 -31.11 46.61
C VAL A 79 6.98 -29.83 46.02
N ASN A 80 8.26 -29.56 46.26
CA ASN A 80 8.96 -28.38 45.73
C ASN A 80 8.29 -27.01 46.03
N GLY A 81 7.47 -26.90 47.08
CA GLY A 81 6.69 -25.71 47.44
C GLY A 81 5.23 -25.74 46.96
N VAL A 82 4.79 -26.82 46.33
CA VAL A 82 3.42 -27.00 45.80
C VAL A 82 2.61 -27.93 46.71
N LYS A 83 1.48 -27.43 47.23
CA LYS A 83 0.54 -28.20 48.07
C LYS A 83 -0.37 -29.07 47.18
N VAL A 84 -0.18 -30.39 47.21
CA VAL A 84 -0.97 -31.37 46.45
C VAL A 84 -1.85 -32.17 47.40
N TYR A 85 -3.18 -32.10 47.22
CA TYR A 85 -4.14 -32.92 47.97
C TYR A 85 -4.18 -34.36 47.43
N VAL A 86 -4.05 -35.33 48.34
CA VAL A 86 -3.86 -36.74 48.02
C VAL A 86 -4.73 -37.67 48.87
N ARG A 87 -4.95 -38.88 48.34
CA ARG A 87 -5.64 -40.00 48.99
C ARG A 87 -4.90 -41.29 48.64
N TYR A 88 -4.55 -42.11 49.62
CA TYR A 88 -3.65 -43.26 49.41
C TYR A 88 -2.35 -42.88 48.66
N GLY A 89 -1.86 -41.67 48.90
CA GLY A 89 -0.66 -41.09 48.28
C GLY A 89 -0.72 -40.70 46.80
N ALA A 90 -1.86 -40.85 46.11
CA ALA A 90 -2.07 -40.29 44.77
C ALA A 90 -2.93 -39.00 44.85
N PRO A 91 -2.80 -38.03 43.92
CA PRO A 91 -3.69 -36.87 43.88
C PRO A 91 -5.17 -37.27 43.90
N VAL A 92 -5.99 -36.52 44.64
CA VAL A 92 -7.45 -36.62 44.49
C VAL A 92 -7.86 -36.05 43.12
N ARG A 93 -9.03 -36.44 42.59
CA ARG A 93 -9.39 -36.08 41.20
C ARG A 93 -9.34 -34.57 40.98
N PHE A 94 -8.69 -34.17 39.90
CA PHE A 94 -8.59 -32.76 39.49
C PHE A 94 -9.96 -32.14 39.24
N SER A 95 -10.95 -32.94 38.84
CA SER A 95 -12.36 -32.52 38.72
C SER A 95 -13.09 -32.23 40.04
N THR A 96 -12.52 -32.50 41.22
CA THR A 96 -13.17 -32.21 42.51
C THR A 96 -13.19 -30.72 42.87
N SER A 97 -14.23 -30.31 43.60
CA SER A 97 -14.45 -28.90 43.98
C SER A 97 -13.32 -28.29 44.82
N ILE A 98 -12.60 -29.09 45.61
CA ILE A 98 -11.42 -28.66 46.37
C ILE A 98 -10.32 -28.14 45.44
N TYR A 99 -9.96 -28.91 44.40
CA TYR A 99 -8.91 -28.52 43.45
C TYR A 99 -9.28 -27.29 42.61
N ARG A 100 -10.58 -27.08 42.35
CA ARG A 100 -11.09 -25.91 41.65
C ARG A 100 -11.13 -24.64 42.50
N ASN A 101 -11.32 -24.77 43.81
CA ASN A 101 -11.46 -23.63 44.72
C ASN A 101 -10.11 -23.08 45.23
N GLU A 102 -9.05 -23.90 45.22
CA GLU A 102 -7.73 -23.52 45.73
C GLU A 102 -6.61 -23.47 44.66
N GLY A 103 -6.96 -23.62 43.37
CA GLY A 103 -5.99 -23.47 42.26
C GLY A 103 -5.08 -24.68 41.98
N GLY A 104 -5.04 -25.67 42.89
CA GLY A 104 -4.10 -26.80 42.81
C GLY A 104 -4.18 -27.69 41.55
N GLN A 105 -5.21 -27.53 40.70
CA GLN A 105 -5.20 -28.06 39.32
C GLN A 105 -4.04 -27.42 38.53
N THR A 106 -4.01 -26.10 38.47
CA THR A 106 -2.95 -25.30 37.84
C THR A 106 -1.60 -25.54 38.52
N ASP A 107 -1.57 -25.70 39.84
CA ASP A 107 -0.29 -25.91 40.53
C ASP A 107 0.32 -27.30 40.23
N PHE A 108 -0.48 -28.37 40.19
CA PHE A 108 0.04 -29.68 39.80
C PHE A 108 0.52 -29.67 38.33
N PHE A 109 -0.30 -29.19 37.39
CA PHE A 109 0.07 -29.24 35.98
C PHE A 109 1.18 -28.24 35.64
N SER A 110 1.02 -26.96 35.95
CA SER A 110 1.95 -25.92 35.53
C SER A 110 3.21 -25.83 36.39
N GLN A 111 3.15 -26.11 37.71
CA GLN A 111 4.31 -25.99 38.60
C GLN A 111 5.07 -27.31 38.85
N LEU A 112 4.40 -28.48 38.79
CA LEU A 112 5.07 -29.79 38.96
C LEU A 112 5.29 -30.55 37.65
N ALA A 113 4.28 -30.64 36.78
CA ALA A 113 4.42 -31.35 35.49
C ALA A 113 5.01 -30.48 34.37
N GLY A 114 5.02 -29.14 34.53
CA GLY A 114 5.46 -28.19 33.49
C GLY A 114 4.49 -28.02 32.32
N ILE A 115 3.23 -28.42 32.49
CA ILE A 115 2.17 -28.43 31.46
C ILE A 115 1.27 -27.21 31.67
N ASN A 116 1.18 -26.32 30.66
CA ASN A 116 0.27 -25.18 30.75
C ASN A 116 -1.19 -25.61 30.61
N ILE A 117 -1.90 -25.75 31.73
CA ILE A 117 -3.26 -26.28 31.75
C ILE A 117 -4.29 -25.38 31.03
N ASP A 118 -3.98 -24.09 30.87
CA ASP A 118 -4.84 -23.14 30.14
C ASP A 118 -4.89 -23.41 28.62
N ASN A 119 -4.03 -24.28 28.07
CA ASN A 119 -4.14 -24.72 26.69
C ASN A 119 -5.22 -25.80 26.48
N TYR A 120 -5.83 -26.37 27.54
CA TYR A 120 -6.68 -27.57 27.41
C TYR A 120 -8.14 -27.36 27.85
N HIS A 121 -9.08 -27.94 27.10
CA HIS A 121 -10.44 -28.20 27.53
C HIS A 121 -10.45 -29.38 28.51
N THR A 122 -10.78 -29.11 29.78
CA THR A 122 -10.84 -30.15 30.82
C THR A 122 -12.26 -30.69 30.99
N GLY A 123 -12.43 -32.01 31.18
CA GLY A 123 -13.75 -32.60 31.39
C GLY A 123 -13.74 -34.00 32.00
N VAL A 124 -14.93 -34.62 32.02
CA VAL A 124 -15.15 -35.99 32.53
C VAL A 124 -16.01 -36.73 31.52
N THR A 125 -15.66 -37.99 31.22
CA THR A 125 -16.39 -38.84 30.26
C THR A 125 -17.79 -39.18 30.74
N ARG A 126 -18.79 -39.18 29.84
CA ARG A 126 -20.21 -39.50 30.16
C ARG A 126 -20.48 -40.97 30.45
N GLN A 127 -19.58 -41.88 30.09
CA GLN A 127 -19.67 -43.27 30.54
C GLN A 127 -19.13 -43.37 31.97
N ASP A 128 -19.91 -43.94 32.90
CA ASP A 128 -19.84 -43.72 34.37
C ASP A 128 -18.53 -44.14 35.10
N LYS A 129 -17.43 -44.45 34.40
CA LYS A 129 -16.20 -45.01 35.00
C LYS A 129 -14.89 -44.59 34.31
N TRP A 130 -14.36 -43.42 34.70
CA TRP A 130 -12.95 -42.96 34.59
C TRP A 130 -12.46 -42.80 33.13
N PRO A 131 -11.87 -41.66 32.71
CA PRO A 131 -10.96 -40.78 33.47
C PRO A 131 -11.45 -39.31 33.58
N ASP A 132 -10.63 -38.43 34.18
CA ASP A 132 -10.67 -36.98 33.87
C ASP A 132 -9.87 -36.76 32.56
N PHE A 133 -10.32 -35.92 31.62
CA PHE A 133 -9.63 -35.72 30.33
C PHE A 133 -9.21 -34.27 30.06
N PHE A 134 -8.22 -34.10 29.18
CA PHE A 134 -7.67 -32.83 28.72
C PHE A 134 -7.49 -32.89 27.18
N VAL A 135 -8.34 -32.17 26.44
CA VAL A 135 -8.27 -32.02 24.96
C VAL A 135 -7.63 -30.66 24.66
N ASP A 136 -6.72 -30.57 23.69
CA ASP A 136 -6.10 -29.27 23.36
C ASP A 136 -7.12 -28.30 22.72
N LYS A 137 -7.11 -27.02 23.13
CA LYS A 137 -8.02 -25.97 22.64
C LYS A 137 -7.74 -25.56 21.19
N SER A 138 -6.61 -25.93 20.63
CA SER A 138 -6.28 -25.73 19.21
C SER A 138 -7.01 -26.71 18.28
N LEU A 139 -7.55 -27.82 18.81
CA LEU A 139 -8.32 -28.82 18.06
C LEU A 139 -9.80 -28.40 17.92
N PRO A 140 -10.48 -28.80 16.83
CA PRO A 140 -11.92 -28.59 16.67
C PRO A 140 -12.77 -29.06 17.86
N SER A 141 -13.89 -28.36 18.11
CA SER A 141 -14.86 -28.63 19.18
C SER A 141 -15.30 -30.09 19.27
N ASP A 142 -15.38 -30.73 18.12
CA ASP A 142 -15.93 -32.06 17.93
C ASP A 142 -15.05 -33.13 18.58
N PHE A 143 -13.73 -32.90 18.70
CA PHE A 143 -12.83 -33.75 19.50
C PHE A 143 -13.09 -33.62 21.00
N THR A 144 -13.49 -32.44 21.47
CA THR A 144 -13.95 -32.26 22.86
C THR A 144 -15.29 -32.95 23.11
N GLU A 145 -16.20 -32.98 22.14
CA GLU A 145 -17.44 -33.77 22.25
C GLU A 145 -17.18 -35.29 22.14
N GLN A 146 -16.26 -35.71 21.26
CA GLN A 146 -15.84 -37.12 21.12
C GLN A 146 -15.23 -37.64 22.43
N ALA A 147 -14.28 -36.90 23.02
CA ALA A 147 -13.67 -37.22 24.31
C ALA A 147 -14.71 -37.33 25.45
N GLN A 148 -15.75 -36.48 25.45
CA GLN A 148 -16.86 -36.59 26.42
C GLN A 148 -17.69 -37.86 26.24
N ASN A 149 -17.84 -38.38 25.02
CA ASN A 149 -18.86 -39.38 24.69
C ASN A 149 -18.32 -40.81 24.51
N SER A 150 -17.15 -41.02 23.89
CA SER A 150 -16.76 -42.34 23.34
C SER A 150 -15.54 -43.04 23.95
N HIS A 151 -14.81 -42.41 24.89
CA HIS A 151 -13.54 -42.96 25.42
C HIS A 151 -12.46 -43.18 24.33
N SER A 152 -12.55 -42.47 23.21
CA SER A 152 -11.63 -42.53 22.06
C SER A 152 -11.50 -41.12 21.46
N GLY A 153 -10.43 -40.85 20.71
CA GLY A 153 -10.14 -39.53 20.15
C GLY A 153 -8.68 -39.15 20.34
N CYS A 154 -8.42 -37.87 20.59
CA CYS A 154 -7.09 -37.31 20.76
C CYS A 154 -7.03 -36.44 22.02
N PHE A 155 -6.64 -37.02 23.17
CA PHE A 155 -6.62 -36.32 24.45
C PHE A 155 -5.68 -36.96 25.48
N LEU A 156 -5.24 -36.17 26.46
CA LEU A 156 -4.55 -36.66 27.64
C LEU A 156 -5.59 -37.13 28.67
N ALA A 157 -5.47 -38.37 29.14
CA ALA A 157 -6.36 -38.99 30.10
C ALA A 157 -5.68 -39.14 31.46
N TYR A 158 -6.29 -38.64 32.54
CA TYR A 158 -5.88 -38.92 33.92
C TYR A 158 -6.72 -40.05 34.51
N GLN A 159 -6.10 -41.20 34.79
CA GLN A 159 -6.73 -42.32 35.47
C GLN A 159 -6.29 -42.40 36.95
N PRO A 160 -7.04 -41.75 37.87
CA PRO A 160 -6.89 -42.01 39.30
C PRO A 160 -7.40 -43.42 39.66
N VAL A 161 -7.00 -43.93 40.83
CA VAL A 161 -7.30 -45.31 41.27
C VAL A 161 -8.31 -45.30 42.42
N ASN A 162 -9.27 -46.23 42.38
CA ASN A 162 -10.37 -46.27 43.36
C ASN A 162 -10.07 -47.06 44.65
N SER A 163 -8.93 -47.76 44.72
CA SER A 163 -8.47 -48.48 45.91
C SER A 163 -7.00 -48.92 45.78
N TYR A 164 -6.12 -48.42 46.67
CA TYR A 164 -4.70 -48.78 46.84
C TYR A 164 -3.77 -48.47 45.64
N ALA A 165 -2.75 -47.64 45.88
CA ALA A 165 -1.71 -47.29 44.91
C ALA A 165 -0.71 -48.45 44.75
N PRO A 166 -0.25 -48.77 43.51
CA PRO A 166 0.63 -47.88 42.76
C PRO A 166 0.33 -47.84 41.25
N GLN A 167 -0.92 -47.50 40.86
CA GLN A 167 -1.38 -47.54 39.46
C GLN A 167 -2.13 -46.27 39.00
N ALA A 168 -1.93 -45.14 39.66
CA ALA A 168 -2.44 -43.87 39.14
C ALA A 168 -1.52 -43.40 38.01
N SER A 169 -2.08 -43.11 36.84
CA SER A 169 -1.29 -42.71 35.68
C SER A 169 -2.05 -41.78 34.74
N PHE A 170 -1.29 -40.93 34.08
CA PHE A 170 -1.68 -40.30 32.83
C PHE A 170 -1.36 -41.22 31.65
N TYR A 171 -2.22 -41.20 30.62
CA TYR A 171 -1.94 -41.81 29.33
C TYR A 171 -2.50 -40.96 28.19
N ALA A 172 -1.88 -41.03 27.02
CA ALA A 172 -2.43 -40.46 25.80
C ALA A 172 -3.52 -41.40 25.27
N GLU A 173 -4.73 -40.90 25.06
CA GLU A 173 -5.71 -41.56 24.19
C GLU A 173 -5.54 -40.96 22.78
N THR A 174 -5.25 -41.83 21.82
CA THR A 174 -4.84 -41.45 20.45
C THR A 174 -5.59 -42.24 19.37
N SER A 175 -6.55 -43.09 19.77
CA SER A 175 -7.37 -43.87 18.83
C SER A 175 -8.37 -42.99 18.09
N GLY A 176 -7.92 -42.48 16.94
CA GLY A 176 -8.70 -41.57 16.08
C GLY A 176 -8.26 -40.11 16.15
N CYS A 177 -7.00 -39.82 16.53
CA CYS A 177 -6.39 -38.53 16.19
C CYS A 177 -6.48 -38.28 14.67
N PRO A 178 -6.82 -37.06 14.23
CA PRO A 178 -6.65 -36.65 12.84
C PRO A 178 -5.17 -36.41 12.56
N ASP A 179 -4.73 -36.63 11.31
CA ASP A 179 -3.42 -36.16 10.87
C ASP A 179 -3.32 -34.63 11.10
N PRO A 180 -2.24 -34.07 11.68
CA PRO A 180 -2.22 -32.67 12.10
C PRO A 180 -2.29 -31.69 10.92
N ILE A 181 -1.85 -32.12 9.73
CA ILE A 181 -1.99 -31.33 8.51
C ILE A 181 -3.45 -31.31 8.05
N ASP A 182 -4.17 -32.43 8.14
CA ASP A 182 -5.60 -32.47 7.86
C ASP A 182 -6.42 -31.69 8.92
N ALA A 183 -6.05 -31.76 10.20
CA ALA A 183 -6.63 -30.92 11.24
C ALA A 183 -6.38 -29.41 11.00
N ALA A 184 -5.19 -29.04 10.50
CA ALA A 184 -4.89 -27.67 10.08
C ALA A 184 -5.70 -27.24 8.84
N ILE A 185 -5.96 -28.14 7.89
CA ILE A 185 -6.79 -27.94 6.69
C ILE A 185 -8.28 -27.76 7.03
N GLU A 186 -8.77 -28.47 8.04
CA GLU A 186 -10.17 -28.35 8.51
C GLU A 186 -10.39 -27.08 9.34
N SER A 187 -9.51 -26.81 10.31
CA SER A 187 -9.64 -25.66 11.22
C SER A 187 -9.15 -24.32 10.64
N GLY A 188 -8.23 -24.35 9.67
CA GLY A 188 -7.45 -23.19 9.26
C GLY A 188 -6.36 -22.77 10.26
N ASN A 189 -6.08 -23.58 11.29
CA ASN A 189 -5.10 -23.29 12.32
C ASN A 189 -3.69 -23.81 11.95
N ALA A 190 -2.83 -22.91 11.48
CA ALA A 190 -1.45 -23.25 11.13
C ALA A 190 -0.57 -23.63 12.34
N LEU A 191 -1.01 -23.40 13.59
CA LEU A 191 -0.30 -23.85 14.79
C LEU A 191 -0.40 -25.37 15.01
N LEU A 192 -1.32 -26.05 14.31
CA LEU A 192 -1.40 -27.52 14.31
C LEU A 192 -0.35 -28.18 13.40
N ILE A 193 0.39 -27.40 12.59
CA ILE A 193 1.45 -27.96 11.74
C ILE A 193 2.67 -28.28 12.61
N PRO A 194 3.08 -29.56 12.72
CA PRO A 194 4.09 -29.99 13.68
C PRO A 194 5.51 -29.64 13.22
N ASP A 195 5.74 -29.65 11.90
CA ASP A 195 7.01 -29.32 11.29
C ASP A 195 6.85 -28.84 9.83
N ARG A 196 7.90 -28.19 9.34
CA ARG A 196 8.00 -27.63 7.99
C ARG A 196 7.89 -28.68 6.88
N ASP A 197 8.53 -29.83 7.06
CA ASP A 197 8.68 -30.83 6.00
C ASP A 197 7.38 -31.62 5.80
N SER A 198 6.62 -31.85 6.88
CA SER A 198 5.26 -32.41 6.81
C SER A 198 4.31 -31.54 5.96
N VAL A 199 4.25 -30.22 6.18
CA VAL A 199 3.37 -29.35 5.36
C VAL A 199 3.88 -29.21 3.91
N LEU A 200 5.19 -29.09 3.68
CA LEU A 200 5.76 -29.03 2.33
C LEU A 200 5.51 -30.34 1.56
N GLN A 201 5.70 -31.49 2.20
CA GLN A 201 5.44 -32.79 1.59
C GLN A 201 3.94 -32.99 1.32
N ALA A 202 3.05 -32.49 2.18
CA ALA A 202 1.61 -32.48 1.91
C ALA A 202 1.25 -31.65 0.67
N VAL A 203 1.88 -30.49 0.45
CA VAL A 203 1.73 -29.69 -0.79
C VAL A 203 2.20 -30.48 -2.02
N LEU A 204 3.36 -31.14 -1.96
CA LEU A 204 3.83 -31.97 -3.08
C LEU A 204 2.91 -33.16 -3.36
N ASN A 205 2.42 -33.82 -2.30
CA ASN A 205 1.51 -34.97 -2.39
C ASN A 205 0.18 -34.58 -3.05
N VAL A 206 -0.42 -33.45 -2.68
CA VAL A 206 -1.69 -33.00 -3.29
C VAL A 206 -1.50 -32.56 -4.75
N ILE A 207 -0.34 -32.01 -5.13
CA ILE A 207 -0.02 -31.73 -6.53
C ILE A 207 0.04 -33.04 -7.34
N ASP A 208 0.84 -34.02 -6.91
CA ASP A 208 0.96 -35.27 -7.69
C ASP A 208 -0.31 -36.15 -7.67
N ALA A 209 -1.20 -35.98 -6.67
CA ALA A 209 -2.54 -36.57 -6.68
C ALA A 209 -3.49 -35.87 -7.68
N ASN A 210 -3.63 -34.54 -7.57
CA ASN A 210 -4.55 -33.75 -8.39
C ASN A 210 -4.22 -33.82 -9.89
N ARG A 211 -2.93 -33.99 -10.23
CA ARG A 211 -2.39 -34.22 -11.58
C ARG A 211 -3.14 -35.27 -12.41
N MET A 212 -3.78 -36.25 -11.77
CA MET A 212 -4.49 -37.36 -12.43
C MET A 212 -6.00 -37.40 -12.15
N GLN A 213 -6.52 -36.48 -11.32
CA GLN A 213 -7.88 -36.47 -10.78
C GLN A 213 -8.97 -36.65 -11.85
N TYR A 214 -8.99 -35.78 -12.88
CA TYR A 214 -9.98 -35.83 -13.95
C TYR A 214 -9.56 -36.69 -15.16
N GLN A 215 -8.52 -37.53 -15.04
CA GLN A 215 -8.09 -38.38 -16.16
C GLN A 215 -9.20 -39.36 -16.59
N ASN A 216 -10.02 -39.85 -15.66
CA ASN A 216 -11.16 -40.70 -16.01
C ASN A 216 -12.25 -39.94 -16.79
N ALA A 217 -12.54 -38.68 -16.41
CA ALA A 217 -13.46 -37.82 -17.16
C ALA A 217 -12.92 -37.53 -18.58
N LYS A 218 -11.63 -37.18 -18.71
CA LYS A 218 -10.93 -37.04 -20.00
C LYS A 218 -11.02 -38.32 -20.85
N ASN A 219 -10.81 -39.50 -20.24
CA ASN A 219 -10.90 -40.79 -20.92
C ASN A 219 -12.29 -41.02 -21.51
N THR A 220 -13.35 -40.74 -20.75
CA THR A 220 -14.74 -40.86 -21.20
C THR A 220 -15.06 -39.84 -22.30
N ILE A 221 -14.79 -38.55 -22.05
CA ILE A 221 -15.19 -37.46 -22.95
C ILE A 221 -14.49 -37.55 -24.31
N PHE A 222 -13.19 -37.85 -24.34
CA PHE A 222 -12.42 -37.98 -25.59
C PHE A 222 -12.35 -39.43 -26.11
N ASN A 223 -13.14 -40.35 -25.54
CA ASN A 223 -13.22 -41.75 -25.95
C ASN A 223 -11.83 -42.43 -26.03
N LEU A 224 -10.97 -42.18 -25.03
CA LEU A 224 -9.63 -42.75 -24.92
C LEU A 224 -9.66 -44.17 -24.35
N SER A 225 -8.52 -44.85 -24.36
CA SER A 225 -8.32 -46.04 -23.51
C SER A 225 -8.30 -45.65 -22.01
N ALA A 226 -8.47 -46.63 -21.12
CA ALA A 226 -8.32 -46.42 -19.67
C ALA A 226 -6.94 -45.85 -19.28
N ASN A 227 -5.92 -46.08 -20.10
CA ASN A 227 -4.56 -45.56 -19.91
C ASN A 227 -4.38 -44.12 -20.45
N GLY A 228 -5.44 -43.44 -20.91
CA GLY A 228 -5.38 -42.07 -21.41
C GLY A 228 -4.61 -41.89 -22.73
N ILE A 229 -4.44 -42.97 -23.49
CA ILE A 229 -3.92 -42.93 -24.87
C ILE A 229 -5.03 -43.22 -25.88
N ALA A 230 -4.87 -42.71 -27.09
CA ALA A 230 -5.79 -42.97 -28.20
C ALA A 230 -5.97 -44.47 -28.48
N LYS A 231 -7.17 -44.86 -28.91
CA LYS A 231 -7.52 -46.24 -29.28
C LYS A 231 -7.03 -46.58 -30.69
N GLU A 232 -6.56 -47.81 -30.86
CA GLU A 232 -6.10 -48.35 -32.16
C GLU A 232 -7.21 -48.42 -33.22
N ASP A 233 -8.48 -48.39 -32.81
CA ASP A 233 -9.65 -48.35 -33.69
C ASP A 233 -9.92 -46.95 -34.31
N GLY A 234 -9.18 -45.92 -33.91
CA GLY A 234 -9.33 -44.55 -34.39
C GLY A 234 -10.59 -43.83 -33.89
N SER A 235 -11.32 -44.40 -32.92
CA SER A 235 -12.54 -43.80 -32.36
C SER A 235 -12.30 -42.70 -31.32
N SER A 236 -11.05 -42.54 -30.84
CA SER A 236 -10.66 -41.48 -29.92
C SER A 236 -10.68 -40.10 -30.58
N LEU A 237 -11.05 -39.09 -29.80
CA LEU A 237 -11.14 -37.71 -30.25
C LEU A 237 -9.78 -37.02 -30.02
N THR A 238 -8.97 -36.92 -31.08
CA THR A 238 -7.59 -36.39 -31.03
C THR A 238 -7.31 -35.38 -32.15
N ASN A 239 -8.36 -34.82 -32.76
CA ASN A 239 -8.29 -33.90 -33.88
C ASN A 239 -9.52 -32.96 -33.89
N LEU A 240 -9.81 -32.33 -32.76
CA LEU A 240 -10.94 -31.39 -32.64
C LEU A 240 -10.62 -30.07 -33.36
N SER A 241 -11.59 -29.55 -34.13
CA SER A 241 -11.55 -28.18 -34.65
C SER A 241 -12.79 -27.41 -34.22
N TRP A 242 -12.59 -26.19 -33.74
CA TRP A 242 -13.65 -25.29 -33.31
C TRP A 242 -13.20 -23.83 -33.47
N ASP A 243 -13.90 -23.09 -34.32
CA ASP A 243 -13.96 -21.64 -34.30
C ASP A 243 -15.05 -21.21 -33.29
N PRO A 244 -14.68 -20.75 -32.08
CA PRO A 244 -15.65 -20.28 -31.08
C PRO A 244 -16.23 -18.90 -31.44
N THR A 245 -15.79 -18.32 -32.56
CA THR A 245 -15.95 -16.92 -33.00
C THR A 245 -15.31 -15.91 -32.04
N HIS A 246 -15.51 -14.63 -32.35
CA HIS A 246 -15.03 -13.52 -31.54
C HIS A 246 -15.89 -13.27 -30.30
N ASP A 247 -17.10 -13.83 -30.28
CA ASP A 247 -18.14 -13.68 -29.27
C ASP A 247 -17.94 -14.76 -28.17
N ALA A 248 -16.72 -14.80 -27.62
CA ALA A 248 -16.19 -15.90 -26.80
C ALA A 248 -15.19 -15.39 -25.75
N SER A 249 -14.99 -16.14 -24.66
CA SER A 249 -13.98 -15.83 -23.64
C SER A 249 -13.08 -17.03 -23.29
N THR A 250 -11.98 -16.75 -22.59
CA THR A 250 -11.07 -17.78 -22.04
C THR A 250 -11.03 -17.74 -20.52
N PHE A 251 -10.51 -18.81 -19.92
CA PHE A 251 -10.66 -19.12 -18.50
C PHE A 251 -9.33 -19.39 -17.77
N VAL A 252 -9.31 -19.14 -16.46
CA VAL A 252 -8.32 -19.72 -15.53
C VAL A 252 -9.04 -20.66 -14.55
N THR A 253 -8.54 -21.89 -14.46
CA THR A 253 -9.07 -22.97 -13.61
C THR A 253 -8.61 -22.88 -12.16
N THR A 254 -9.37 -23.51 -11.25
CA THR A 254 -8.99 -23.70 -9.85
C THR A 254 -8.45 -25.12 -9.68
N TYR A 255 -7.13 -25.25 -9.65
CA TYR A 255 -6.44 -26.54 -9.60
C TYR A 255 -6.90 -27.42 -8.42
N GLY A 256 -7.24 -28.68 -8.68
CA GLY A 256 -7.81 -29.60 -7.69
C GLY A 256 -9.33 -29.53 -7.50
N VAL A 257 -9.99 -28.51 -8.06
CA VAL A 257 -11.45 -28.27 -7.98
C VAL A 257 -12.12 -28.33 -9.36
N ASN A 258 -11.39 -27.95 -10.41
CA ASN A 258 -11.73 -28.20 -11.80
C ASN A 258 -10.47 -28.30 -12.67
N GLU A 259 -10.61 -28.79 -13.90
CA GLU A 259 -9.52 -28.91 -14.87
C GLU A 259 -9.93 -28.49 -16.29
N ALA A 260 -9.02 -27.82 -16.98
CA ALA A 260 -9.18 -27.41 -18.36
C ALA A 260 -9.01 -28.61 -19.30
N ILE A 261 -10.03 -28.81 -20.14
CA ILE A 261 -10.16 -29.95 -21.04
C ILE A 261 -10.00 -29.56 -22.52
N LEU A 262 -10.29 -28.30 -22.85
CA LEU A 262 -10.01 -27.68 -24.16
C LEU A 262 -9.11 -26.46 -23.96
N TYR A 263 -8.02 -26.39 -24.71
CA TYR A 263 -7.16 -25.22 -24.82
C TYR A 263 -7.13 -24.72 -26.26
N THR A 264 -7.09 -23.41 -26.46
CA THR A 264 -6.88 -22.81 -27.78
C THR A 264 -5.47 -23.10 -28.28
N ASN A 265 -5.34 -23.50 -29.54
CA ASN A 265 -4.04 -23.84 -30.15
C ASN A 265 -3.81 -23.16 -31.52
N ASP A 266 -4.76 -22.34 -32.00
CA ASP A 266 -4.67 -21.65 -33.28
C ASP A 266 -5.53 -20.37 -33.28
N VAL A 267 -5.49 -19.60 -34.37
CA VAL A 267 -6.29 -18.39 -34.64
C VAL A 267 -7.12 -18.53 -35.92
N TYR A 268 -8.29 -17.91 -35.96
CA TYR A 268 -9.18 -17.89 -37.13
C TYR A 268 -9.04 -16.63 -38.01
N VAL A 269 -8.16 -15.70 -37.63
CA VAL A 269 -7.76 -14.55 -38.47
C VAL A 269 -6.25 -14.57 -38.70
N SER A 270 -5.85 -14.54 -39.98
CA SER A 270 -4.45 -14.56 -40.39
C SER A 270 -3.68 -13.34 -39.88
N GLY A 271 -2.50 -13.55 -39.32
CA GLY A 271 -1.64 -12.52 -38.72
C GLY A 271 -1.82 -12.33 -37.21
N ASN A 272 -2.85 -12.90 -36.59
CA ASN A 272 -2.98 -12.89 -35.14
C ASN A 272 -1.97 -13.83 -34.45
N THR A 273 -1.54 -13.47 -33.24
CA THR A 273 -0.69 -14.32 -32.40
C THR A 273 -1.53 -15.44 -31.77
N VAL A 274 -1.09 -16.69 -31.95
CA VAL A 274 -1.65 -17.84 -31.20
C VAL A 274 -1.28 -17.71 -29.73
N HIS A 275 -2.27 -17.89 -28.85
CA HIS A 275 -2.08 -17.99 -27.41
C HIS A 275 -2.74 -19.26 -26.90
N GLU A 276 -2.06 -19.97 -26.01
CA GLU A 276 -2.66 -21.12 -25.31
C GLU A 276 -3.46 -20.63 -24.10
N LYS A 277 -4.77 -20.90 -24.13
CA LYS A 277 -5.75 -20.43 -23.14
C LYS A 277 -6.83 -21.50 -22.94
N ALA A 278 -7.30 -21.72 -21.72
CA ALA A 278 -8.39 -22.66 -21.50
C ALA A 278 -9.72 -22.08 -22.03
N ILE A 279 -10.47 -22.89 -22.78
CA ILE A 279 -11.77 -22.51 -23.37
C ILE A 279 -12.86 -23.57 -23.11
N GLY A 280 -12.49 -24.68 -22.48
CA GLY A 280 -13.43 -25.67 -21.94
C GLY A 280 -12.89 -26.23 -20.62
N VAL A 281 -13.69 -26.20 -19.57
CA VAL A 281 -13.33 -26.62 -18.19
C VAL A 281 -14.37 -27.60 -17.67
N ILE A 282 -13.92 -28.70 -17.04
CA ILE A 282 -14.79 -29.65 -16.34
C ILE A 282 -14.53 -29.63 -14.83
N GLY A 283 -15.56 -29.94 -14.05
CA GLY A 283 -15.42 -30.21 -12.62
C GLY A 283 -16.50 -31.17 -12.11
N GLU A 284 -16.27 -31.70 -10.92
CA GLU A 284 -17.18 -32.58 -10.19
C GLU A 284 -17.33 -32.02 -8.76
N THR A 285 -18.54 -32.04 -8.23
CA THR A 285 -18.87 -31.82 -6.81
C THR A 285 -19.17 -33.17 -6.13
N ALA A 286 -19.56 -33.17 -4.86
CA ALA A 286 -19.97 -34.41 -4.18
C ALA A 286 -21.12 -35.15 -4.92
N ASP A 287 -22.11 -34.40 -5.40
CA ASP A 287 -23.34 -34.96 -5.99
C ASP A 287 -23.45 -34.81 -7.52
N SER A 288 -22.73 -33.87 -8.14
CA SER A 288 -23.02 -33.38 -9.50
C SER A 288 -21.75 -33.10 -10.34
N ARG A 289 -21.93 -32.91 -11.65
CA ARG A 289 -20.86 -32.64 -12.62
C ARG A 289 -21.15 -31.38 -13.42
N TYR A 290 -20.10 -30.69 -13.86
CA TYR A 290 -20.27 -29.51 -14.71
C TYR A 290 -19.22 -29.39 -15.83
N LEU A 291 -19.66 -28.78 -16.94
CA LEU A 291 -18.83 -28.36 -18.07
C LEU A 291 -19.07 -26.87 -18.34
N VAL A 292 -18.00 -26.09 -18.46
CA VAL A 292 -18.02 -24.66 -18.81
C VAL A 292 -17.31 -24.49 -20.14
N LEU A 293 -18.00 -24.00 -21.18
CA LEU A 293 -17.41 -23.68 -22.50
C LEU A 293 -17.41 -22.17 -22.76
N GLY A 294 -16.31 -21.65 -23.32
CA GLY A 294 -16.06 -20.23 -23.60
C GLY A 294 -16.87 -19.61 -24.74
N SER A 295 -17.74 -20.39 -25.38
CA SER A 295 -18.71 -19.99 -26.41
C SER A 295 -19.74 -21.13 -26.55
N ASN A 296 -20.73 -20.98 -27.43
CA ASN A 296 -21.72 -22.02 -27.74
C ASN A 296 -21.33 -22.77 -29.05
N PRO A 297 -20.83 -24.02 -28.99
CA PRO A 297 -20.46 -24.75 -30.21
C PRO A 297 -21.65 -25.09 -31.11
N MET A 298 -22.86 -25.19 -30.54
CA MET A 298 -24.07 -25.43 -31.33
C MET A 298 -24.42 -24.20 -32.18
N ARG A 299 -24.17 -22.98 -31.66
CA ARG A 299 -24.27 -21.72 -32.43
C ARG A 299 -23.29 -21.70 -33.59
N THR A 300 -22.04 -22.09 -33.37
CA THR A 300 -20.98 -22.04 -34.39
C THR A 300 -21.23 -23.08 -35.49
N TRP A 301 -21.63 -24.30 -35.11
CA TRP A 301 -22.13 -25.34 -36.01
C TRP A 301 -23.32 -24.88 -36.86
N GLN A 302 -24.40 -24.37 -36.25
CA GLN A 302 -25.59 -23.93 -36.99
C GLN A 302 -25.31 -22.76 -37.94
N ARG A 303 -24.34 -21.89 -37.60
CA ARG A 303 -23.92 -20.75 -38.43
C ARG A 303 -22.87 -21.10 -39.50
N GLY A 304 -22.37 -22.34 -39.54
CA GLY A 304 -21.41 -22.80 -40.54
C GLY A 304 -19.97 -22.33 -40.33
N PHE A 305 -19.61 -21.94 -39.10
CA PHE A 305 -18.20 -21.79 -38.70
C PHE A 305 -17.55 -23.17 -38.55
N GLU A 306 -16.22 -23.24 -38.45
CA GLU A 306 -15.55 -24.54 -38.28
C GLU A 306 -15.95 -25.17 -36.93
N THR A 307 -16.63 -26.31 -36.96
CA THR A 307 -16.96 -27.12 -35.79
C THR A 307 -17.08 -28.55 -36.26
N ASN A 308 -15.97 -29.31 -36.19
CA ASN A 308 -15.87 -30.61 -36.86
C ASN A 308 -16.57 -31.75 -36.09
N GLU A 309 -16.77 -32.90 -36.73
CA GLU A 309 -17.48 -34.04 -36.12
C GLU A 309 -16.84 -34.57 -34.83
N GLN A 310 -15.53 -34.42 -34.63
CA GLN A 310 -14.92 -34.77 -33.33
C GLN A 310 -15.30 -33.76 -32.24
N THR A 311 -15.42 -32.47 -32.56
CA THR A 311 -15.98 -31.47 -31.64
C THR A 311 -17.46 -31.73 -31.35
N LEU A 312 -18.26 -32.21 -32.32
CA LEU A 312 -19.65 -32.59 -32.07
C LEU A 312 -19.75 -33.85 -31.19
N ALA A 313 -18.92 -34.88 -31.45
CA ALA A 313 -18.83 -36.08 -30.62
C ALA A 313 -18.32 -35.79 -29.19
N PHE A 314 -17.42 -34.82 -29.03
CA PHE A 314 -16.99 -34.33 -27.71
C PHE A 314 -18.17 -33.80 -26.89
N LEU A 315 -19.14 -33.13 -27.49
CA LEU A 315 -20.34 -32.64 -26.82
C LEU A 315 -21.29 -33.79 -26.45
N GLU A 316 -21.47 -34.78 -27.33
CA GLU A 316 -22.25 -35.98 -27.04
C GLU A 316 -21.64 -36.79 -25.88
N ASN A 317 -20.31 -36.96 -25.87
CA ASN A 317 -19.62 -37.65 -24.79
C ASN A 317 -19.59 -36.82 -23.49
N SER A 318 -19.58 -35.49 -23.60
CA SER A 318 -19.75 -34.59 -22.45
C SER A 318 -21.12 -34.74 -21.81
N ILE A 319 -22.20 -34.81 -22.59
CA ILE A 319 -23.56 -35.07 -22.08
C ILE A 319 -23.61 -36.45 -21.41
N GLN A 320 -22.99 -37.48 -21.99
CA GLN A 320 -22.94 -38.81 -21.38
C GLN A 320 -22.14 -38.83 -20.05
N TRP A 321 -21.00 -38.13 -19.96
CA TRP A 321 -20.25 -38.01 -18.71
C TRP A 321 -21.02 -37.21 -17.65
N LEU A 322 -21.57 -36.05 -18.01
CA LEU A 322 -22.38 -35.18 -17.14
C LEU A 322 -23.55 -35.97 -16.52
N THR A 323 -24.35 -36.62 -17.36
CA THR A 323 -25.60 -37.31 -16.95
C THR A 323 -25.39 -38.74 -16.42
N GLY A 324 -24.20 -39.31 -16.62
CA GLY A 324 -23.91 -40.72 -16.34
C GLY A 324 -24.63 -41.73 -17.26
N LYS A 325 -25.46 -41.26 -18.20
CA LYS A 325 -26.20 -42.10 -19.15
C LYS A 325 -25.36 -42.37 -20.39
N THR A 326 -25.29 -43.62 -20.85
CA THR A 326 -24.65 -43.92 -22.14
C THR A 326 -25.52 -43.44 -23.31
N GLN A 327 -24.93 -43.34 -24.51
CA GLN A 327 -25.69 -43.09 -25.74
C GLN A 327 -26.85 -44.10 -25.93
N SER A 328 -26.66 -45.36 -25.53
CA SER A 328 -27.72 -46.39 -25.56
C SER A 328 -28.85 -46.11 -24.57
N ASP A 329 -28.55 -45.60 -23.38
CA ASP A 329 -29.55 -45.23 -22.38
C ASP A 329 -30.36 -44.01 -22.83
N ILE A 330 -29.69 -42.99 -23.38
CA ILE A 330 -30.34 -41.78 -23.94
C ILE A 330 -31.22 -42.18 -25.14
N LEU A 331 -30.72 -43.00 -26.07
CA LEU A 331 -31.50 -43.46 -27.23
C LEU A 331 -32.61 -44.45 -26.87
N THR A 332 -32.57 -45.08 -25.69
CA THR A 332 -33.67 -45.94 -25.19
C THR A 332 -34.70 -45.11 -24.43
N ASN A 333 -34.29 -44.50 -23.31
CA ASN A 333 -35.17 -43.91 -22.29
C ASN A 333 -35.43 -42.41 -22.49
N GLY A 334 -34.56 -41.72 -23.25
CA GLY A 334 -34.61 -40.27 -23.44
C GLY A 334 -33.81 -39.48 -22.39
N LEU A 335 -33.79 -38.16 -22.58
CA LEU A 335 -33.13 -37.20 -21.69
C LEU A 335 -34.03 -35.97 -21.47
N ASN A 336 -34.24 -35.59 -20.22
CA ASN A 336 -34.99 -34.41 -19.82
C ASN A 336 -34.04 -33.24 -19.54
N VAL A 337 -34.07 -32.21 -20.39
CA VAL A 337 -33.12 -31.09 -20.37
C VAL A 337 -33.84 -29.78 -20.05
N VAL A 338 -33.42 -29.07 -19.01
CA VAL A 338 -33.82 -27.68 -18.78
C VAL A 338 -32.84 -26.76 -19.51
N ILE A 339 -33.36 -25.85 -20.34
CA ILE A 339 -32.61 -24.83 -21.07
C ILE A 339 -33.04 -23.45 -20.54
N ALA A 340 -32.08 -22.71 -19.99
CA ALA A 340 -32.29 -21.45 -19.28
C ALA A 340 -31.25 -20.38 -19.66
N GLN A 341 -31.59 -19.11 -19.54
CA GLN A 341 -30.67 -17.96 -19.68
C GLN A 341 -29.79 -17.96 -20.92
N MET A 342 -30.34 -18.37 -22.05
CA MET A 342 -29.74 -18.24 -23.39
C MET A 342 -30.46 -17.13 -24.19
N GLU A 343 -29.74 -16.45 -25.08
CA GLU A 343 -30.37 -15.58 -26.07
C GLU A 343 -30.99 -16.41 -27.20
N ASN A 344 -31.94 -15.83 -27.92
CA ASN A 344 -32.47 -16.36 -29.17
C ASN A 344 -32.78 -15.19 -30.11
N GLY A 345 -31.73 -14.46 -30.49
CA GLY A 345 -31.74 -13.27 -31.35
C GLY A 345 -31.06 -13.53 -32.69
N TYR A 346 -30.82 -12.47 -33.48
CA TYR A 346 -30.16 -12.63 -34.79
C TYR A 346 -28.69 -13.03 -34.66
N TYR A 347 -27.91 -12.29 -33.86
CA TYR A 347 -26.49 -12.55 -33.64
C TYR A 347 -26.28 -13.82 -32.81
N PHE A 348 -27.04 -13.94 -31.72
CA PHE A 348 -27.00 -15.04 -30.76
C PHE A 348 -28.28 -15.89 -30.84
N PRO A 349 -28.41 -16.81 -31.82
CA PRO A 349 -29.51 -17.77 -31.89
C PRO A 349 -29.30 -18.94 -30.92
N ASP A 350 -28.71 -18.69 -29.75
CA ASP A 350 -28.10 -19.73 -28.89
C ASP A 350 -29.10 -20.80 -28.46
N GLU A 351 -30.26 -20.40 -27.96
CA GLU A 351 -31.33 -21.31 -27.55
C GLU A 351 -31.83 -22.18 -28.72
N SER A 352 -32.02 -21.62 -29.91
CA SER A 352 -32.52 -22.39 -31.06
C SER A 352 -31.42 -23.29 -31.64
N ALA A 353 -30.17 -22.85 -31.67
CA ALA A 353 -29.04 -23.64 -32.10
C ALA A 353 -28.80 -24.86 -31.21
N THR A 354 -28.84 -24.68 -29.88
CA THR A 354 -28.68 -25.78 -28.92
C THR A 354 -29.83 -26.80 -29.01
N ARG A 355 -31.08 -26.35 -29.17
CA ARG A 355 -32.23 -27.25 -29.41
C ARG A 355 -32.11 -28.01 -30.73
N ASN A 356 -31.84 -27.31 -31.83
CA ASN A 356 -31.69 -27.91 -33.17
C ASN A 356 -30.55 -28.93 -33.22
N TRP A 357 -29.44 -28.68 -32.50
CA TRP A 357 -28.34 -29.63 -32.38
C TRP A 357 -28.73 -30.87 -31.55
N LEU A 358 -29.40 -30.67 -30.40
CA LEU A 358 -29.91 -31.75 -29.55
C LEU A 358 -30.88 -32.66 -30.32
N ASP A 359 -31.82 -32.10 -31.05
CA ASP A 359 -32.79 -32.85 -31.86
C ASP A 359 -32.14 -33.54 -33.08
N HIS A 360 -31.04 -32.98 -33.60
CA HIS A 360 -30.26 -33.57 -34.70
C HIS A 360 -29.43 -34.78 -34.25
N ARG A 361 -28.77 -34.70 -33.07
CA ARG A 361 -27.93 -35.77 -32.53
C ARG A 361 -28.72 -36.85 -31.77
N PHE A 362 -29.86 -36.50 -31.18
CA PHE A 362 -30.71 -37.43 -30.41
C PHE A 362 -32.18 -37.39 -30.89
N PRO A 363 -32.50 -37.82 -32.13
CA PRO A 363 -33.81 -37.58 -32.75
C PRO A 363 -34.98 -38.21 -32.00
N ASN A 364 -35.93 -37.37 -31.57
CA ASN A 364 -37.11 -37.75 -30.75
C ASN A 364 -36.74 -38.37 -29.38
N LYS A 365 -35.58 -38.00 -28.82
CA LYS A 365 -35.10 -38.53 -27.52
C LYS A 365 -34.81 -37.47 -26.47
N ILE A 366 -34.80 -36.19 -26.83
CA ILE A 366 -34.71 -35.10 -25.85
C ILE A 366 -36.11 -34.56 -25.56
N THR A 367 -36.42 -34.39 -24.28
CA THR A 367 -37.56 -33.58 -23.82
C THR A 367 -37.00 -32.33 -23.17
N TYR A 368 -37.47 -31.15 -23.57
CA TYR A 368 -37.02 -29.88 -23.00
C TYR A 368 -38.18 -28.93 -22.73
N ASN A 369 -37.94 -27.97 -21.83
CA ASN A 369 -38.90 -26.90 -21.52
C ASN A 369 -39.22 -26.04 -22.76
N PRO A 370 -40.43 -25.43 -22.86
CA PRO A 370 -40.76 -24.49 -23.94
C PRO A 370 -39.77 -23.32 -24.04
N ALA A 371 -39.64 -22.73 -25.24
CA ALA A 371 -38.70 -21.63 -25.47
C ALA A 371 -38.88 -20.49 -24.45
N ARG A 372 -37.77 -20.08 -23.84
CA ARG A 372 -37.66 -19.00 -22.84
C ARG A 372 -38.49 -19.16 -21.55
N SER A 373 -39.06 -20.34 -21.29
CA SER A 373 -39.99 -20.56 -20.16
C SER A 373 -39.36 -20.70 -18.77
N CYS A 374 -38.04 -20.87 -18.69
CA CYS A 374 -37.29 -21.16 -17.45
C CYS A 374 -36.18 -20.13 -17.20
N ASN A 375 -36.51 -18.86 -17.45
CA ASN A 375 -35.60 -17.71 -17.35
C ASN A 375 -35.93 -16.88 -16.12
N GLY A 376 -34.93 -16.27 -15.47
CA GLY A 376 -35.13 -15.57 -14.20
C GLY A 376 -35.75 -16.47 -13.12
N ASP A 377 -36.55 -15.87 -12.25
CA ASP A 377 -37.10 -16.45 -11.02
C ASP A 377 -37.87 -17.77 -11.23
N VAL A 378 -38.48 -17.97 -12.41
CA VAL A 378 -39.24 -19.19 -12.72
C VAL A 378 -38.35 -20.41 -12.98
N LEU A 379 -37.03 -20.26 -13.10
CA LEU A 379 -36.07 -21.37 -13.23
C LEU A 379 -36.27 -22.42 -12.13
N ALA A 380 -36.47 -21.99 -10.88
CA ALA A 380 -36.74 -22.87 -9.73
C ALA A 380 -37.90 -23.85 -9.98
N SER A 381 -38.94 -23.41 -10.69
CA SER A 381 -40.13 -24.22 -10.98
C SER A 381 -39.96 -25.21 -12.15
N CYS A 382 -38.91 -25.03 -12.95
CA CYS A 382 -38.59 -25.92 -14.07
C CYS A 382 -37.64 -27.06 -13.70
N ILE A 383 -36.90 -26.92 -12.60
CA ILE A 383 -35.96 -27.93 -12.11
C ILE A 383 -36.75 -28.92 -11.25
N THR A 384 -36.67 -30.20 -11.59
CA THR A 384 -37.50 -31.26 -10.99
C THR A 384 -36.68 -32.52 -10.75
N SER A 385 -37.19 -33.46 -9.95
CA SER A 385 -36.60 -34.80 -9.79
C SER A 385 -36.67 -35.69 -11.05
N GLN A 386 -37.12 -35.15 -12.19
CA GLN A 386 -37.01 -35.78 -13.51
C GLN A 386 -36.01 -35.07 -14.45
N THR A 387 -35.42 -33.95 -14.04
CA THR A 387 -34.45 -33.19 -14.84
C THR A 387 -33.10 -33.90 -14.83
N ASP A 388 -32.60 -34.27 -16.01
CA ASP A 388 -31.33 -34.99 -16.15
C ASP A 388 -30.12 -34.07 -16.42
N LEU A 389 -30.36 -32.86 -16.93
CA LEU A 389 -29.33 -31.90 -17.30
C LEU A 389 -29.90 -30.47 -17.30
N LEU A 390 -29.15 -29.52 -16.74
CA LEU A 390 -29.37 -28.09 -16.93
C LEU A 390 -28.36 -27.55 -17.97
N ILE A 391 -28.84 -26.90 -19.02
CA ILE A 391 -28.03 -26.10 -19.93
C ILE A 391 -28.33 -24.63 -19.69
N ILE A 392 -27.30 -23.85 -19.40
CA ILE A 392 -27.43 -22.44 -19.00
C ILE A 392 -26.36 -21.54 -19.63
N SER A 393 -26.64 -20.24 -19.74
CA SER A 393 -25.67 -19.21 -20.14
C SER A 393 -25.80 -17.97 -19.24
N GLN A 394 -24.92 -16.99 -19.43
CA GLN A 394 -24.89 -15.74 -18.65
C GLN A 394 -25.87 -14.66 -19.15
N TYR A 395 -26.78 -14.98 -20.08
CA TYR A 395 -27.66 -13.98 -20.68
C TYR A 395 -28.77 -13.57 -19.70
N LEU A 396 -28.54 -12.42 -19.06
CA LEU A 396 -29.41 -11.80 -18.08
C LEU A 396 -30.26 -10.71 -18.74
N ARG A 397 -31.58 -10.72 -18.55
CA ARG A 397 -32.48 -9.68 -19.08
C ARG A 397 -32.71 -8.57 -18.05
N ASN A 398 -33.13 -7.41 -18.54
CA ASN A 398 -33.42 -6.26 -17.68
C ASN A 398 -34.54 -6.59 -16.67
N GLY A 399 -34.22 -6.53 -15.37
CA GLY A 399 -35.13 -6.86 -14.27
C GLY A 399 -35.06 -8.30 -13.75
N GLU A 400 -34.17 -9.15 -14.26
CA GLU A 400 -33.90 -10.48 -13.70
C GLU A 400 -32.81 -10.42 -12.60
N ASP A 401 -32.97 -11.20 -11.52
CA ASP A 401 -32.01 -11.24 -10.40
C ASP A 401 -30.87 -12.24 -10.65
N ALA A 402 -29.66 -11.73 -10.85
CA ALA A 402 -28.47 -12.52 -11.16
C ALA A 402 -28.01 -13.48 -10.04
N GLU A 403 -28.28 -13.15 -8.79
CA GLU A 403 -27.86 -13.93 -7.62
C GLU A 403 -28.87 -15.06 -7.35
N ALA A 404 -30.17 -14.75 -7.38
CA ALA A 404 -31.23 -15.74 -7.25
C ALA A 404 -31.17 -16.82 -8.37
N ILE A 405 -30.86 -16.44 -9.61
CA ILE A 405 -30.64 -17.40 -10.70
C ILE A 405 -29.46 -18.34 -10.39
N ALA A 406 -28.34 -17.79 -9.90
CA ALA A 406 -27.15 -18.58 -9.60
C ALA A 406 -27.40 -19.55 -8.44
N GLU A 407 -28.13 -19.13 -7.41
CA GLU A 407 -28.59 -20.00 -6.31
C GLU A 407 -29.38 -21.21 -6.85
N GLN A 408 -30.26 -21.03 -7.85
CA GLN A 408 -30.99 -22.16 -8.45
C GLN A 408 -30.07 -23.15 -9.19
N VAL A 409 -28.92 -22.70 -9.72
CA VAL A 409 -27.90 -23.59 -10.30
C VAL A 409 -27.19 -24.37 -9.19
N SER A 410 -26.83 -23.71 -8.08
CA SER A 410 -26.24 -24.37 -6.91
C SER A 410 -27.20 -25.43 -6.31
N LEU A 411 -28.47 -25.09 -6.14
CA LEU A 411 -29.51 -26.00 -5.65
C LEU A 411 -29.78 -27.18 -6.61
N ALA A 412 -29.65 -26.98 -7.92
CA ALA A 412 -29.74 -28.07 -8.90
C ALA A 412 -28.56 -29.04 -8.75
N GLN A 413 -27.34 -28.54 -8.57
CA GLN A 413 -26.18 -29.39 -8.38
C GLN A 413 -26.21 -30.14 -7.04
N ALA A 414 -26.73 -29.53 -5.97
CA ALA A 414 -27.00 -30.21 -4.70
C ALA A 414 -28.13 -31.27 -4.79
N GLN A 415 -28.93 -31.28 -5.86
CA GLN A 415 -29.89 -32.34 -6.18
C GLN A 415 -29.30 -33.40 -7.14
N GLY A 416 -27.98 -33.36 -7.39
CA GLY A 416 -27.28 -34.27 -8.32
C GLY A 416 -27.50 -33.95 -9.81
N ILE A 417 -28.15 -32.83 -10.14
CA ILE A 417 -28.41 -32.46 -11.54
C ILE A 417 -27.13 -31.83 -12.12
N PRO A 418 -26.58 -32.35 -13.22
CA PRO A 418 -25.39 -31.80 -13.85
C PRO A 418 -25.67 -30.54 -14.67
N VAL A 419 -24.63 -29.73 -14.90
CA VAL A 419 -24.76 -28.43 -15.57
C VAL A 419 -23.80 -28.28 -16.75
N MET A 420 -24.33 -27.91 -17.92
CA MET A 420 -23.55 -27.45 -19.06
C MET A 420 -23.71 -25.92 -19.18
N TYR A 421 -22.68 -25.18 -18.80
CA TYR A 421 -22.59 -23.75 -19.05
C TYR A 421 -21.99 -23.49 -20.45
N LEU A 422 -22.68 -22.67 -21.24
CA LEU A 422 -22.23 -22.22 -22.56
C LEU A 422 -22.11 -20.69 -22.54
N HIS A 423 -20.91 -20.12 -22.74
CA HIS A 423 -20.74 -18.67 -22.70
C HIS A 423 -21.46 -17.97 -23.87
N HIS A 424 -21.99 -16.76 -23.62
CA HIS A 424 -22.85 -16.03 -24.57
C HIS A 424 -22.04 -15.21 -25.57
N ASP A 425 -21.30 -14.24 -25.07
CA ASP A 425 -20.48 -13.25 -25.79
C ASP A 425 -19.16 -13.07 -25.02
N GLY A 426 -18.13 -12.44 -25.58
CA GLY A 426 -16.79 -12.34 -24.99
C GLY A 426 -16.65 -11.51 -23.71
N ASN A 427 -17.73 -10.84 -23.27
CA ASN A 427 -17.79 -10.10 -22.01
C ASN A 427 -18.22 -10.98 -20.82
N GLN A 428 -18.12 -10.49 -19.58
CA GLN A 428 -18.71 -11.13 -18.39
C GLN A 428 -19.89 -10.32 -17.87
N THR A 429 -21.08 -10.93 -17.78
CA THR A 429 -22.27 -10.29 -17.18
C THR A 429 -22.29 -10.45 -15.65
N ALA A 430 -23.20 -9.77 -14.96
CA ALA A 430 -23.43 -9.98 -13.52
C ALA A 430 -23.72 -11.46 -13.22
N LEU A 431 -24.63 -12.10 -13.96
CA LEU A 431 -24.91 -13.53 -13.85
C LEU A 431 -23.67 -14.39 -14.17
N GLY A 432 -22.90 -14.00 -15.19
CA GLY A 432 -21.61 -14.63 -15.52
C GLY A 432 -20.59 -14.56 -14.39
N LYS A 433 -20.64 -13.54 -13.52
CA LYS A 433 -19.81 -13.43 -12.32
C LYS A 433 -20.22 -14.45 -11.24
N HIS A 434 -21.50 -14.48 -10.87
CA HIS A 434 -22.01 -15.43 -9.85
C HIS A 434 -21.83 -16.88 -10.31
N LEU A 435 -22.12 -17.21 -11.58
CA LEU A 435 -21.92 -18.55 -12.13
C LEU A 435 -20.44 -18.95 -12.17
N PHE A 436 -19.52 -18.03 -12.48
CA PHE A 436 -18.08 -18.33 -12.47
C PHE A 436 -17.54 -18.53 -11.05
N GLN A 437 -18.07 -17.81 -10.05
CA GLN A 437 -17.78 -18.06 -8.64
C GLN A 437 -18.26 -19.47 -8.24
N HIS A 438 -19.51 -19.83 -8.56
CA HIS A 438 -20.09 -21.17 -8.30
C HIS A 438 -19.30 -22.32 -8.95
N PHE A 439 -18.95 -22.19 -10.24
CA PHE A 439 -18.11 -23.19 -10.93
C PHE A 439 -16.62 -23.13 -10.56
N ASN A 440 -16.19 -22.22 -9.69
CA ASN A 440 -14.79 -21.97 -9.35
C ASN A 440 -13.88 -21.72 -10.57
N VAL A 441 -14.40 -20.99 -11.55
CA VAL A 441 -13.69 -20.57 -12.77
C VAL A 441 -13.35 -19.08 -12.67
N SER A 442 -12.27 -18.65 -13.32
CA SER A 442 -11.97 -17.23 -13.52
C SER A 442 -12.19 -16.86 -14.97
N TYR A 443 -12.82 -15.72 -15.23
CA TYR A 443 -12.71 -15.05 -16.52
C TYR A 443 -11.25 -14.63 -16.74
N GLU A 444 -10.73 -14.80 -17.95
CA GLU A 444 -9.38 -14.36 -18.31
C GLU A 444 -9.42 -13.29 -19.41
N TRP A 445 -9.74 -13.65 -20.65
CA TRP A 445 -9.72 -12.74 -21.81
C TRP A 445 -11.02 -12.78 -22.61
N ASP A 446 -11.32 -11.62 -23.20
CA ASP A 446 -12.25 -11.46 -24.32
C ASP A 446 -11.57 -11.91 -25.63
N ASN A 447 -12.21 -12.79 -26.40
CA ASN A 447 -11.69 -13.26 -27.69
C ASN A 447 -11.92 -12.26 -28.84
N TYR A 448 -12.62 -11.14 -28.61
CA TYR A 448 -13.05 -10.18 -29.63
C TYR A 448 -11.92 -9.78 -30.59
N TRP A 449 -10.73 -9.47 -30.06
CA TRP A 449 -9.55 -9.10 -30.86
C TRP A 449 -8.65 -10.29 -31.22
N LYS A 450 -8.59 -11.31 -30.36
CA LYS A 450 -7.61 -12.40 -30.47
C LYS A 450 -8.02 -13.48 -31.48
N LYS A 451 -9.33 -13.75 -31.63
CA LYS A 451 -9.89 -14.74 -32.58
C LYS A 451 -9.24 -16.14 -32.42
N LEU A 452 -8.92 -16.51 -31.19
CA LEU A 452 -8.38 -17.82 -30.81
C LEU A 452 -9.42 -18.91 -31.07
N GLY A 453 -8.96 -20.13 -31.33
CA GLY A 453 -9.80 -21.32 -31.43
C GLY A 453 -8.98 -22.61 -31.38
N LEU A 454 -9.60 -23.71 -31.78
CA LEU A 454 -8.99 -25.03 -31.87
C LEU A 454 -8.88 -25.45 -33.34
N LYS A 455 -7.71 -25.91 -33.79
CA LYS A 455 -7.56 -26.69 -35.03
C LYS A 455 -6.72 -27.93 -34.75
N GLY A 456 -7.25 -29.11 -35.08
CA GLY A 456 -6.56 -30.39 -34.88
C GLY A 456 -6.10 -30.64 -33.43
N TYR A 457 -6.89 -30.20 -32.44
CA TYR A 457 -6.53 -30.30 -31.03
C TYR A 457 -6.57 -31.75 -30.52
N ASP A 458 -5.48 -32.17 -29.86
CA ASP A 458 -5.29 -33.50 -29.27
C ASP A 458 -5.04 -33.40 -27.76
N ILE A 459 -5.99 -33.88 -26.95
CA ILE A 459 -5.89 -33.91 -25.49
C ILE A 459 -4.79 -34.86 -24.98
N THR A 460 -4.42 -35.89 -25.74
CA THR A 460 -3.48 -36.93 -25.27
C THR A 460 -2.07 -36.37 -25.08
N SER A 461 -1.72 -35.32 -25.83
CA SER A 461 -0.52 -34.50 -25.64
C SER A 461 -0.42 -33.87 -24.24
N ARG A 462 -1.55 -33.67 -23.55
CA ARG A 462 -1.66 -33.03 -22.23
C ARG A 462 -1.86 -34.02 -21.07
N LYS A 463 -1.73 -35.34 -21.32
CA LYS A 463 -1.98 -36.37 -20.30
C LYS A 463 -1.03 -36.20 -19.11
N GLY A 464 -1.55 -35.73 -17.97
CA GLY A 464 -0.78 -35.51 -16.76
C GLY A 464 0.30 -34.43 -16.90
N LEU A 465 0.10 -33.41 -17.75
CA LEU A 465 0.85 -32.16 -17.64
C LEU A 465 0.29 -31.33 -16.49
N LEU A 466 1.16 -30.72 -15.69
CA LEU A 466 0.75 -29.71 -14.72
C LEU A 466 0.55 -28.36 -15.43
N PRO A 467 -0.40 -27.52 -14.97
CA PRO A 467 -0.41 -26.10 -15.30
C PRO A 467 0.92 -25.42 -14.91
N THR A 468 1.39 -24.46 -15.71
CA THR A 468 2.72 -23.82 -15.55
C THR A 468 2.90 -23.18 -14.18
N ASP A 469 1.84 -22.56 -13.66
CA ASP A 469 1.75 -21.98 -12.32
C ASP A 469 1.86 -23.03 -11.21
N VAL A 470 1.26 -24.22 -11.41
CA VAL A 470 1.38 -25.33 -10.46
C VAL A 470 2.78 -25.95 -10.50
N GLU A 471 3.44 -26.02 -11.66
CA GLU A 471 4.83 -26.49 -11.77
C GLU A 471 5.83 -25.48 -11.16
N GLN A 472 5.59 -24.17 -11.31
CA GLN A 472 6.33 -23.12 -10.59
C GLN A 472 6.17 -23.27 -9.07
N VAL A 473 4.94 -23.48 -8.57
CA VAL A 473 4.70 -23.74 -7.14
C VAL A 473 5.36 -25.03 -6.68
N LYS A 474 5.28 -26.12 -7.45
CA LYS A 474 5.96 -27.39 -7.14
C LYS A 474 7.47 -27.20 -7.03
N THR A 475 8.06 -26.41 -7.94
CA THR A 475 9.47 -26.03 -7.93
C THR A 475 9.82 -25.30 -6.64
N MET A 476 9.16 -24.18 -6.33
CA MET A 476 9.40 -23.38 -5.12
C MET A 476 9.28 -24.21 -3.81
N VAL A 477 8.24 -25.04 -3.71
CA VAL A 477 8.01 -25.95 -2.56
C VAL A 477 9.12 -27.00 -2.45
N THR A 478 9.64 -27.49 -3.59
CA THR A 478 10.78 -28.41 -3.63
C THR A 478 12.09 -27.73 -3.18
N HIS A 479 12.31 -26.45 -3.52
CA HIS A 479 13.46 -25.69 -3.01
C HIS A 479 13.36 -25.40 -1.50
N PHE A 480 12.16 -25.14 -0.97
CA PHE A 480 11.94 -25.03 0.47
C PHE A 480 12.24 -26.34 1.22
N LEU A 481 11.76 -27.48 0.71
CA LEU A 481 11.91 -28.79 1.35
C LEU A 481 13.39 -29.24 1.36
N ASN A 482 14.10 -29.04 0.26
CA ASN A 482 15.49 -29.44 0.11
C ASN A 482 16.51 -28.38 0.57
N LEU A 483 16.06 -27.23 1.11
CA LEU A 483 16.90 -26.07 1.46
C LEU A 483 17.83 -25.62 0.30
N SER A 484 17.31 -25.63 -0.93
CA SER A 484 18.13 -25.68 -2.15
C SER A 484 17.93 -24.51 -3.13
N PHE A 485 17.53 -23.33 -2.66
CA PHE A 485 17.51 -22.12 -3.51
C PHE A 485 18.91 -21.76 -4.01
N SER A 486 19.08 -21.51 -5.31
CA SER A 486 20.36 -21.10 -5.92
C SER A 486 20.56 -19.59 -5.97
N THR A 487 19.55 -18.82 -5.57
CA THR A 487 19.56 -17.35 -5.55
C THR A 487 20.62 -16.77 -4.61
N ASP A 488 21.61 -16.07 -5.16
CA ASP A 488 22.51 -15.19 -4.41
C ASP A 488 21.86 -13.82 -4.20
N LEU A 489 21.20 -13.67 -3.05
CA LEU A 489 20.52 -12.43 -2.65
C LEU A 489 21.46 -11.21 -2.56
N SER A 490 22.77 -11.41 -2.41
CA SER A 490 23.72 -10.28 -2.32
C SER A 490 23.85 -9.48 -3.62
N GLN A 491 23.37 -10.03 -4.74
CA GLN A 491 23.36 -9.39 -6.07
C GLN A 491 22.13 -8.49 -6.31
N CYS A 492 21.16 -8.46 -5.38
CA CYS A 492 19.94 -7.67 -5.51
C CYS A 492 20.19 -6.18 -5.23
N ASN A 493 19.64 -5.30 -6.08
CA ASN A 493 20.00 -3.88 -6.16
C ASN A 493 18.84 -2.93 -5.81
N SER A 494 18.18 -3.15 -4.65
CA SER A 494 16.82 -2.70 -4.30
C SER A 494 15.67 -3.49 -4.93
N SER A 495 15.99 -4.38 -5.89
CA SER A 495 15.15 -5.45 -6.40
C SER A 495 16.01 -6.70 -6.65
N CYS A 496 15.39 -7.89 -6.68
CA CYS A 496 16.00 -9.12 -7.20
C CYS A 496 15.50 -9.49 -8.61
N SER A 497 14.70 -8.62 -9.25
CA SER A 497 14.07 -8.87 -10.56
C SER A 497 15.04 -8.98 -11.75
N ASN A 498 16.34 -8.87 -11.50
CA ASN A 498 17.44 -9.06 -12.45
C ASN A 498 18.15 -10.42 -12.28
N ILE A 499 17.63 -11.31 -11.44
CA ILE A 499 18.21 -12.63 -11.14
C ILE A 499 17.19 -13.69 -11.59
N ASP A 500 17.54 -14.47 -12.61
CA ASP A 500 16.62 -15.45 -13.19
C ASP A 500 16.26 -16.57 -12.19
N SER A 501 17.20 -17.03 -11.36
CA SER A 501 16.87 -18.01 -10.31
C SER A 501 15.92 -17.46 -9.25
N PHE A 502 16.00 -16.17 -8.88
CA PHE A 502 15.01 -15.57 -7.98
C PHE A 502 13.62 -15.54 -8.61
N LYS A 503 13.56 -15.22 -9.92
CA LYS A 503 12.31 -15.18 -10.68
C LYS A 503 11.66 -16.57 -10.75
N ASP A 504 12.44 -17.55 -11.18
CA ASP A 504 11.96 -18.86 -11.61
C ASP A 504 11.83 -19.86 -10.45
N GLU A 505 12.71 -19.80 -9.43
CA GLU A 505 12.61 -20.65 -8.22
C GLU A 505 11.56 -20.12 -7.22
N PHE A 506 11.22 -18.82 -7.25
CA PHE A 506 10.43 -18.16 -6.19
C PHE A 506 9.37 -17.17 -6.69
N GLN A 507 9.76 -16.08 -7.36
CA GLN A 507 8.88 -14.90 -7.47
C GLN A 507 7.64 -15.15 -8.32
N GLU A 508 7.70 -15.98 -9.37
CA GLU A 508 6.51 -16.31 -10.17
C GLU A 508 5.47 -17.09 -9.34
N ALA A 509 5.91 -18.12 -8.62
CA ALA A 509 5.07 -18.91 -7.70
C ALA A 509 4.48 -18.07 -6.56
N ALA A 510 5.31 -17.29 -5.87
CA ALA A 510 4.87 -16.42 -4.78
C ALA A 510 3.86 -15.34 -5.26
N THR A 511 4.02 -14.84 -6.49
CA THR A 511 3.07 -13.90 -7.11
C THR A 511 1.74 -14.56 -7.44
N HIS A 512 1.75 -15.78 -8.00
CA HIS A 512 0.54 -16.56 -8.26
C HIS A 512 -0.26 -16.80 -6.97
N ILE A 513 0.39 -17.33 -5.93
CA ILE A 513 -0.29 -17.68 -4.67
C ILE A 513 -0.81 -16.42 -3.95
N ARG A 514 -0.06 -15.32 -4.00
CA ARG A 514 -0.54 -14.01 -3.53
C ARG A 514 -1.81 -13.56 -4.26
N ASN A 515 -1.85 -13.71 -5.59
CA ASN A 515 -3.03 -13.31 -6.38
C ASN A 515 -4.24 -14.23 -6.10
N MET A 516 -4.01 -15.52 -5.89
CA MET A 516 -5.03 -16.48 -5.43
C MET A 516 -5.61 -16.09 -4.06
N ALA A 517 -4.76 -15.85 -3.07
CA ALA A 517 -5.17 -15.43 -1.72
C ALA A 517 -5.96 -14.11 -1.75
N ASN A 518 -5.46 -13.11 -2.50
CA ASN A 518 -6.15 -11.84 -2.70
C ASN A 518 -7.53 -12.02 -3.36
N LYS A 519 -7.68 -13.00 -4.27
CA LYS A 519 -8.95 -13.31 -4.94
C LYS A 519 -9.97 -13.90 -3.95
N PHE A 520 -9.55 -14.74 -2.99
CA PHE A 520 -10.46 -15.27 -1.96
C PHE A 520 -10.95 -14.15 -1.02
N ASP A 521 -10.04 -13.30 -0.50
CA ASP A 521 -10.41 -12.11 0.30
C ASP A 521 -11.39 -11.19 -0.48
N SER A 522 -11.06 -10.85 -1.74
CA SER A 522 -11.88 -9.94 -2.57
C SER A 522 -13.28 -10.48 -2.89
N ASN A 523 -13.45 -11.80 -2.91
CA ASN A 523 -14.73 -12.47 -3.21
C ASN A 523 -15.48 -12.95 -1.97
N LYS A 524 -15.00 -12.66 -0.74
CA LYS A 524 -15.63 -13.10 0.52
C LYS A 524 -15.80 -14.63 0.61
N VAL A 525 -14.82 -15.36 0.06
CA VAL A 525 -14.79 -16.82 0.17
C VAL A 525 -14.08 -17.16 1.48
N ASP A 526 -14.80 -17.71 2.46
CA ASP A 526 -14.20 -18.38 3.63
C ASP A 526 -13.75 -19.78 3.20
N LEU A 527 -12.47 -19.88 2.81
CA LEU A 527 -11.85 -21.01 2.15
C LEU A 527 -11.85 -22.25 3.05
N PHE A 528 -11.60 -22.07 4.34
CA PHE A 528 -11.49 -23.19 5.27
C PHE A 528 -12.84 -23.86 5.50
N LYS A 529 -13.94 -23.08 5.44
CA LYS A 529 -15.33 -23.59 5.41
C LYS A 529 -15.77 -24.20 4.06
N GLN A 530 -14.98 -24.11 2.99
CA GLN A 530 -15.30 -24.81 1.74
C GLN A 530 -14.88 -26.29 1.78
N GLU A 531 -15.69 -27.17 1.20
CA GLU A 531 -15.27 -28.54 0.89
C GLU A 531 -14.20 -28.55 -0.22
N GLY A 532 -13.22 -29.45 -0.11
CA GLY A 532 -12.11 -29.54 -1.06
C GLY A 532 -11.04 -28.46 -0.85
N PHE A 533 -10.57 -27.86 -1.96
CA PHE A 533 -9.50 -26.83 -1.98
C PHE A 533 -8.19 -27.20 -1.24
N LYS A 534 -7.88 -28.49 -1.06
CA LYS A 534 -6.74 -28.95 -0.22
C LYS A 534 -5.40 -28.32 -0.62
N TYR A 535 -5.16 -28.12 -1.92
CA TYR A 535 -3.99 -27.41 -2.45
C TYR A 535 -3.93 -25.94 -1.99
N GLN A 536 -5.04 -25.20 -2.14
CA GLN A 536 -5.12 -23.78 -1.77
C GLN A 536 -5.04 -23.58 -0.26
N LYS A 537 -5.72 -24.42 0.53
CA LYS A 537 -5.67 -24.43 2.00
C LYS A 537 -4.23 -24.64 2.49
N LEU A 538 -3.54 -25.67 1.98
CA LEU A 538 -2.15 -25.98 2.32
C LEU A 538 -1.17 -24.84 2.02
N LEU A 539 -1.31 -24.16 0.89
CA LEU A 539 -0.41 -23.06 0.52
C LEU A 539 -0.57 -21.81 1.41
N ILE A 540 -1.77 -21.57 1.94
CA ILE A 540 -2.02 -20.51 2.92
C ILE A 540 -1.48 -20.93 4.29
N LEU A 541 -1.74 -22.16 4.72
CA LEU A 541 -1.22 -22.69 5.98
C LEU A 541 0.32 -22.73 6.01
N LEU A 542 0.97 -23.05 4.89
CA LEU A 542 2.44 -22.99 4.75
C LEU A 542 2.98 -21.57 5.01
N ALA A 543 2.30 -20.55 4.49
CA ALA A 543 2.67 -19.16 4.71
C ALA A 543 2.47 -18.74 6.17
N ASP A 544 1.35 -19.12 6.79
CA ASP A 544 1.05 -18.82 8.19
C ASP A 544 1.94 -19.60 9.17
N TYR A 545 2.39 -20.80 8.80
CA TYR A 545 3.41 -21.57 9.52
C TYR A 545 4.77 -20.85 9.50
N PHE A 546 5.29 -20.50 8.31
CA PHE A 546 6.53 -19.73 8.21
C PHE A 546 6.46 -18.42 8.99
N ARG A 547 5.29 -17.76 8.99
CA ARG A 547 4.99 -16.53 9.74
C ARG A 547 5.35 -16.60 11.22
N GLN A 548 5.20 -17.76 11.86
CA GLN A 548 5.53 -17.97 13.29
C GLN A 548 7.04 -17.95 13.56
N SER A 549 7.86 -18.18 12.54
CA SER A 549 9.33 -18.22 12.62
C SER A 549 10.04 -16.98 12.07
N VAL A 550 9.29 -16.00 11.54
CA VAL A 550 9.85 -14.75 11.03
C VAL A 550 10.50 -13.96 12.17
N SER A 551 11.69 -13.41 11.93
CA SER A 551 12.26 -12.38 12.81
C SER A 551 13.00 -11.30 12.03
N PHE A 552 12.95 -10.07 12.54
CA PHE A 552 13.52 -8.88 11.92
C PHE A 552 14.63 -8.25 12.79
N PRO A 553 15.65 -7.61 12.20
CA PRO A 553 15.84 -7.37 10.76
C PRO A 553 16.61 -8.48 10.04
N MET A 554 16.26 -8.70 8.77
CA MET A 554 17.02 -9.55 7.85
C MET A 554 17.88 -8.72 6.88
N ASN A 555 18.92 -9.34 6.34
CA ASN A 555 19.85 -8.73 5.38
C ASN A 555 20.27 -9.75 4.32
N MET A 556 20.16 -9.35 3.04
CA MET A 556 20.48 -10.14 1.85
C MET A 556 21.87 -10.79 1.82
N ALA A 557 22.85 -10.25 2.56
CA ALA A 557 24.23 -10.71 2.57
C ALA A 557 24.61 -11.52 3.83
N SER A 558 23.68 -11.72 4.78
CA SER A 558 23.98 -12.43 6.05
C SER A 558 22.84 -13.26 6.63
N THR A 559 21.60 -13.07 6.19
CA THR A 559 20.48 -14.00 6.46
C THR A 559 20.58 -15.18 5.49
N ASP A 560 20.30 -16.39 5.95
CA ASP A 560 20.17 -17.56 5.08
C ASP A 560 19.11 -17.32 4.00
N THR A 561 19.41 -17.70 2.75
CA THR A 561 18.54 -17.50 1.60
C THR A 561 17.17 -18.17 1.83
N THR A 562 17.12 -19.39 2.37
CA THR A 562 15.83 -20.10 2.53
C THR A 562 14.97 -19.43 3.61
N THR A 563 15.57 -18.98 4.71
CA THR A 563 14.93 -18.22 5.79
C THR A 563 14.39 -16.87 5.29
N PHE A 564 15.15 -16.18 4.44
CA PHE A 564 14.70 -14.95 3.77
C PHE A 564 13.51 -15.23 2.85
N MET A 565 13.58 -16.26 1.99
CA MET A 565 12.49 -16.64 1.08
C MET A 565 11.23 -17.08 1.84
N ALA A 566 11.37 -17.82 2.94
CA ALA A 566 10.25 -18.29 3.76
C ALA A 566 9.48 -17.11 4.38
N SER A 567 10.21 -16.16 4.95
CA SER A 567 9.64 -14.91 5.47
C SER A 567 8.99 -14.08 4.36
N TYR A 568 9.64 -13.99 3.20
CA TYR A 568 9.13 -13.22 2.07
C TYR A 568 7.94 -13.89 1.36
N PHE A 569 7.77 -15.21 1.51
CA PHE A 569 6.57 -15.95 1.11
C PHE A 569 5.41 -15.73 2.09
N ALA A 570 5.68 -15.80 3.41
CA ALA A 570 4.71 -15.45 4.44
C ALA A 570 4.17 -14.03 4.25
N ASP A 571 5.03 -13.08 3.92
CA ASP A 571 4.65 -11.71 3.53
C ASP A 571 3.73 -11.65 2.30
N HIS A 572 4.03 -12.43 1.26
CA HIS A 572 3.28 -12.45 0.00
C HIS A 572 1.86 -12.98 0.19
N VAL A 573 1.72 -14.06 0.95
CA VAL A 573 0.47 -14.79 1.10
C VAL A 573 -0.22 -14.33 2.37
N GLN A 574 -1.18 -13.43 2.19
CA GLN A 574 -2.08 -12.97 3.23
C GLN A 574 -3.52 -13.21 2.80
N TYR A 575 -4.31 -13.67 3.75
CA TYR A 575 -5.69 -14.07 3.56
C TYR A 575 -6.39 -13.87 4.90
N ASN A 576 -7.35 -12.95 4.93
CA ASN A 576 -7.89 -12.35 6.15
C ASN A 576 -9.39 -12.65 6.35
N TYR A 577 -10.11 -13.03 5.28
CA TYR A 577 -11.53 -13.38 5.33
C TYR A 577 -11.75 -14.82 5.85
N ARG A 578 -11.42 -15.02 7.13
CA ARG A 578 -11.44 -16.31 7.85
C ARG A 578 -11.55 -16.06 9.36
N GLU A 579 -11.93 -17.07 10.12
CA GLU A 579 -12.01 -16.99 11.58
C GLU A 579 -10.67 -17.26 12.28
N ILE A 580 -9.94 -18.32 11.93
CA ILE A 580 -8.62 -18.59 12.55
C ILE A 580 -7.49 -18.17 11.60
N ASN A 581 -6.67 -17.20 12.05
CA ASN A 581 -5.37 -16.86 11.44
C ASN A 581 -4.40 -16.45 12.58
N PRO A 582 -3.35 -17.21 12.90
CA PRO A 582 -2.45 -16.90 14.01
C PRO A 582 -1.73 -15.55 13.87
N ALA A 583 -1.53 -14.85 14.98
CA ALA A 583 -0.73 -13.62 15.02
C ALA A 583 0.71 -13.87 14.55
N GLN A 584 1.37 -12.86 13.98
CA GLN A 584 2.81 -12.88 13.73
C GLN A 584 3.56 -12.37 14.97
N PRO A 585 4.46 -13.16 15.60
CA PRO A 585 5.16 -12.74 16.81
C PRO A 585 6.06 -11.50 16.63
N ASP A 586 6.84 -11.46 15.54
CA ASP A 586 7.77 -10.37 15.22
C ASP A 586 7.32 -9.62 13.96
N LEU A 587 6.77 -8.42 14.17
CA LEU A 587 6.42 -7.45 13.11
C LEU A 587 7.53 -6.39 12.91
N GLY A 588 8.65 -6.52 13.62
CA GLY A 588 9.83 -5.67 13.53
C GLY A 588 9.54 -4.20 13.83
N ASN A 589 9.96 -3.29 12.94
CA ASN A 589 9.76 -1.85 13.13
C ASN A 589 8.39 -1.33 12.65
N PHE A 590 7.36 -2.18 12.54
CA PHE A 590 5.99 -1.77 12.21
C PHE A 590 5.08 -1.67 13.46
N SER A 591 5.09 -2.70 14.33
CA SER A 591 4.24 -2.80 15.52
C SER A 591 4.79 -3.89 16.46
N ARG A 592 4.32 -3.95 17.71
CA ARG A 592 4.35 -5.17 18.53
C ARG A 592 3.47 -6.26 17.92
N GLY A 593 3.81 -7.53 18.09
CA GLY A 593 2.94 -8.67 17.74
C GLY A 593 1.91 -9.00 18.83
N ASP A 594 2.25 -8.78 20.10
CA ASP A 594 1.40 -9.10 21.25
C ASP A 594 0.54 -7.92 21.73
N PHE A 595 -0.78 -8.15 21.79
CA PHE A 595 -1.78 -7.25 22.36
C PHE A 595 -2.68 -7.94 23.40
N SER A 596 -2.23 -9.04 24.02
CA SER A 596 -2.93 -9.80 25.06
C SER A 596 -3.41 -8.95 26.26
N HIS A 597 -2.74 -7.83 26.52
CA HIS A 597 -3.08 -6.84 27.54
C HIS A 597 -4.27 -5.93 27.15
N ILE A 598 -4.70 -5.91 25.89
CA ILE A 598 -5.85 -5.15 25.40
C ILE A 598 -7.11 -6.00 25.51
N THR A 599 -8.10 -5.52 26.27
CA THR A 599 -9.45 -6.12 26.28
C THR A 599 -10.21 -5.67 25.02
N PRO A 600 -10.69 -6.59 24.16
CA PRO A 600 -11.48 -6.21 22.98
C PRO A 600 -12.81 -5.55 23.37
N SER A 601 -13.32 -4.70 22.48
CA SER A 601 -14.53 -3.90 22.70
C SER A 601 -15.34 -3.74 21.41
N GLY A 602 -16.48 -3.02 21.49
CA GLY A 602 -17.24 -2.60 20.32
C GLY A 602 -17.23 -1.08 20.14
N ARG A 603 -17.45 -0.61 18.90
CA ARG A 603 -17.69 0.80 18.56
C ARG A 603 -18.69 0.88 17.41
N THR A 604 -19.70 1.73 17.52
CA THR A 604 -20.50 2.17 16.35
C THR A 604 -19.92 3.48 15.85
N VAL A 605 -19.76 3.61 14.54
CA VAL A 605 -19.13 4.75 13.87
C VAL A 605 -19.98 5.14 12.67
N THR A 606 -20.29 6.43 12.53
CA THR A 606 -20.91 6.99 11.33
C THR A 606 -19.90 7.86 10.61
N LEU A 607 -19.66 7.57 9.34
CA LEU A 607 -18.75 8.33 8.46
C LEU A 607 -19.55 8.92 7.29
N THR A 608 -19.15 10.09 6.80
CA THR A 608 -19.71 10.66 5.57
C THR A 608 -18.90 10.15 4.38
N SER A 609 -19.55 9.62 3.34
CA SER A 609 -18.85 9.07 2.18
C SER A 609 -18.00 10.15 1.48
N LYS A 610 -16.68 10.00 1.54
CA LYS A 610 -15.70 10.84 0.83
C LYS A 610 -14.59 9.96 0.28
N ALA A 611 -14.20 10.19 -0.97
CA ALA A 611 -13.10 9.45 -1.58
C ALA A 611 -11.75 9.87 -0.94
N HIS A 612 -10.75 8.99 -0.81
CA HIS A 612 -10.76 7.57 -1.20
C HIS A 612 -10.98 6.61 -0.02
N PHE A 613 -10.67 7.02 1.21
CA PHE A 613 -10.99 6.30 2.44
C PHE A 613 -11.02 7.23 3.65
N GLN A 614 -11.43 6.72 4.81
CA GLN A 614 -11.35 7.36 6.13
C GLN A 614 -11.06 6.29 7.20
N SER A 615 -10.35 6.65 8.26
CA SER A 615 -10.05 5.79 9.40
C SER A 615 -11.31 5.49 10.22
N ALA A 616 -11.49 4.22 10.59
CA ALA A 616 -12.65 3.78 11.37
C ALA A 616 -12.56 4.15 12.86
N GLY A 617 -11.38 4.56 13.36
CA GLY A 617 -11.17 4.79 14.79
C GLY A 617 -11.32 3.53 15.65
N VAL A 618 -10.96 2.38 15.07
CA VAL A 618 -10.85 1.06 15.71
C VAL A 618 -9.62 0.32 15.17
N TYR A 619 -9.11 -0.62 15.95
CA TYR A 619 -7.89 -1.36 15.66
C TYR A 619 -8.20 -2.87 15.53
N ALA A 620 -7.74 -3.51 14.45
CA ALA A 620 -7.76 -4.96 14.33
C ALA A 620 -6.62 -5.54 15.18
N LEU A 621 -6.94 -6.37 16.17
CA LEU A 621 -5.92 -6.99 17.03
C LEU A 621 -5.27 -8.18 16.29
N PRO A 622 -3.92 -8.34 16.35
CA PRO A 622 -3.25 -9.44 15.67
C PRO A 622 -3.80 -10.81 16.08
N GLY A 623 -4.15 -11.61 15.09
CA GLY A 623 -4.67 -12.96 15.26
C GLY A 623 -6.06 -13.09 15.89
N GLN A 624 -6.80 -11.99 16.10
CA GLN A 624 -8.16 -12.02 16.62
C GLN A 624 -9.16 -11.65 15.53
N THR A 625 -10.26 -12.40 15.43
CA THR A 625 -11.37 -12.05 14.53
C THR A 625 -12.09 -10.82 15.05
N PHE A 626 -12.23 -9.80 14.21
CA PHE A 626 -13.19 -8.73 14.42
C PHE A 626 -14.36 -8.85 13.44
N GLU A 627 -15.51 -8.31 13.84
CA GLU A 627 -16.71 -8.25 12.99
C GLU A 627 -17.02 -6.79 12.66
N VAL A 628 -17.56 -6.56 11.45
CA VAL A 628 -18.07 -5.25 11.04
C VAL A 628 -19.40 -5.40 10.28
N THR A 629 -20.47 -4.83 10.84
CA THR A 629 -21.82 -4.81 10.25
C THR A 629 -22.14 -3.42 9.72
N ARG A 630 -22.71 -3.32 8.51
CA ARG A 630 -23.21 -2.05 7.96
C ARG A 630 -24.71 -1.86 8.24
N LEU A 631 -25.03 -0.77 8.93
CA LEU A 631 -26.37 -0.50 9.48
C LEU A 631 -27.20 0.51 8.67
N ASP A 632 -26.60 1.26 7.75
CA ASP A 632 -27.31 2.17 6.85
C ASP A 632 -27.79 1.47 5.57
N THR A 633 -28.72 2.13 4.85
CA THR A 633 -29.30 1.64 3.58
C THR A 633 -28.70 2.32 2.33
N ASN A 634 -27.63 3.09 2.45
CA ASN A 634 -27.15 4.00 1.40
C ASN A 634 -26.26 3.31 0.36
N ALA A 635 -26.84 2.40 -0.42
CA ALA A 635 -26.14 1.56 -1.40
C ALA A 635 -25.31 2.36 -2.45
N ALA A 636 -25.68 3.63 -2.72
CA ALA A 636 -24.92 4.51 -3.60
C ALA A 636 -23.51 4.87 -3.06
N ALA A 637 -23.31 4.82 -1.74
CA ALA A 637 -22.00 4.83 -1.11
C ALA A 637 -21.39 3.42 -1.14
N SER A 638 -20.67 3.12 -2.22
CA SER A 638 -19.89 1.89 -2.37
C SER A 638 -18.75 1.89 -1.34
N THR A 639 -18.83 0.95 -0.40
CA THR A 639 -18.01 0.91 0.82
C THR A 639 -17.12 -0.33 0.81
N THR A 640 -15.89 -0.20 1.29
CA THR A 640 -14.92 -1.29 1.45
C THR A 640 -14.23 -1.19 2.81
N VAL A 641 -13.86 -2.33 3.40
CA VAL A 641 -13.09 -2.41 4.65
C VAL A 641 -11.70 -2.95 4.34
N PHE A 642 -10.68 -2.36 4.95
CA PHE A 642 -9.30 -2.86 4.92
C PHE A 642 -8.55 -2.44 6.19
N ILE A 643 -7.35 -3.01 6.39
CA ILE A 643 -6.49 -2.76 7.54
C ILE A 643 -5.21 -2.10 7.03
N ASN A 644 -4.72 -1.09 7.76
CA ASN A 644 -3.52 -0.29 7.50
C ASN A 644 -3.57 0.62 6.25
N ALA A 645 -3.08 1.87 6.40
CA ALA A 645 -2.95 2.85 5.32
C ALA A 645 -1.60 2.80 4.55
N LEU A 646 -0.69 1.91 4.95
CA LEU A 646 0.70 1.89 4.48
C LEU A 646 0.85 1.39 3.04
N ARG A 647 1.55 2.17 2.20
CA ARG A 647 1.95 1.77 0.84
C ARG A 647 3.00 0.65 0.92
N SER A 648 2.81 -0.45 0.20
CA SER A 648 3.71 -1.62 0.25
C SER A 648 5.17 -1.34 -0.15
N SER A 649 5.43 -0.25 -0.87
CA SER A 649 6.79 0.22 -1.21
C SER A 649 7.52 0.92 -0.06
N ALA A 650 6.84 1.22 1.06
CA ALA A 650 7.47 1.61 2.33
C ALA A 650 8.41 0.49 2.83
N SER A 651 7.98 -0.77 2.74
CA SER A 651 8.78 -1.95 3.09
C SER A 651 9.73 -2.34 1.96
N LYS A 652 11.05 -2.33 2.23
CA LYS A 652 12.13 -2.41 1.24
C LYS A 652 13.07 -3.58 1.53
N PRO A 653 12.60 -4.85 1.40
CA PRO A 653 13.37 -6.03 1.80
C PRO A 653 14.73 -6.12 1.11
N PHE A 654 14.80 -5.72 -0.16
CA PHE A 654 16.01 -5.80 -0.98
C PHE A 654 16.92 -4.57 -0.92
N SER A 655 16.73 -3.68 0.07
CA SER A 655 17.67 -2.59 0.38
C SER A 655 18.64 -3.02 1.48
N THR A 656 19.82 -2.39 1.54
CA THR A 656 20.84 -2.64 2.58
C THR A 656 20.25 -2.50 3.98
N SER A 657 20.17 -3.61 4.73
CA SER A 657 19.48 -3.69 6.03
C SER A 657 18.04 -3.12 5.99
N GLY A 658 17.31 -3.37 4.90
CA GLY A 658 15.98 -2.85 4.63
C GLY A 658 14.80 -3.77 5.00
N TYR A 659 15.04 -5.07 5.18
CA TYR A 659 14.00 -6.02 5.58
C TYR A 659 13.79 -5.99 7.11
N LYS A 660 12.90 -5.09 7.55
CA LYS A 660 12.71 -4.72 8.98
C LYS A 660 11.30 -4.95 9.51
N ARG A 661 10.38 -5.42 8.65
CA ARG A 661 8.93 -5.48 8.83
C ARG A 661 8.31 -6.23 7.63
N PRO A 662 7.06 -6.70 7.71
CA PRO A 662 6.37 -7.31 6.58
C PRO A 662 6.29 -6.44 5.32
N LYS A 663 6.33 -7.05 4.13
CA LYS A 663 6.30 -6.37 2.83
C LYS A 663 4.95 -5.71 2.50
N TYR A 664 3.84 -6.41 2.75
CA TYR A 664 2.50 -5.98 2.34
C TYR A 664 1.62 -5.73 3.57
N LEU A 665 1.81 -4.58 4.24
CA LEU A 665 1.11 -4.30 5.51
C LEU A 665 -0.36 -3.90 5.35
N GLN A 666 -0.76 -3.39 4.19
CA GLN A 666 -2.16 -3.11 3.86
C GLN A 666 -2.87 -4.39 3.39
N SER A 667 -4.02 -4.71 4.01
CA SER A 667 -4.86 -5.84 3.59
C SER A 667 -5.56 -5.57 2.25
N VAL A 668 -6.14 -6.61 1.67
CA VAL A 668 -7.12 -6.47 0.57
C VAL A 668 -8.32 -5.64 1.03
N LYS A 669 -8.92 -4.90 0.09
CA LYS A 669 -10.15 -4.12 0.29
C LYS A 669 -11.37 -4.99 0.01
N ILE A 670 -12.09 -5.38 1.06
CA ILE A 670 -13.27 -6.24 0.98
C ILE A 670 -14.53 -5.35 0.93
N ALA A 671 -15.42 -5.56 -0.04
CA ALA A 671 -16.64 -4.76 -0.19
C ALA A 671 -17.63 -4.99 0.96
N LEU A 672 -18.37 -3.95 1.37
CA LEU A 672 -19.37 -4.03 2.44
C LEU A 672 -20.70 -3.37 2.03
N HIS A 673 -21.72 -4.20 1.83
CA HIS A 673 -23.05 -3.81 1.39
C HIS A 673 -23.97 -3.44 2.58
N PRO A 674 -25.03 -2.64 2.38
CA PRO A 674 -26.07 -2.42 3.39
C PRO A 674 -26.60 -3.72 4.03
N GLY A 675 -26.63 -3.79 5.36
CA GLY A 675 -27.08 -4.97 6.12
C GLY A 675 -26.09 -6.13 6.21
N GLU A 676 -24.99 -6.10 5.45
CA GLU A 676 -23.97 -7.14 5.47
C GLU A 676 -23.11 -7.08 6.75
N THR A 677 -22.58 -8.24 7.16
CA THR A 677 -21.55 -8.36 8.19
C THR A 677 -20.34 -9.12 7.63
N LEU A 678 -19.14 -8.56 7.76
CA LEU A 678 -17.89 -9.24 7.46
C LEU A 678 -17.21 -9.70 8.75
N LYS A 679 -16.55 -10.87 8.70
CA LYS A 679 -15.61 -11.33 9.73
C LYS A 679 -14.20 -11.31 9.15
N VAL A 680 -13.24 -10.74 9.87
CA VAL A 680 -11.87 -10.57 9.36
C VAL A 680 -10.86 -10.83 10.48
N THR A 681 -9.85 -11.66 10.20
CA THR A 681 -8.77 -12.01 11.13
C THR A 681 -7.43 -11.81 10.44
N SER A 682 -6.63 -10.87 10.94
CA SER A 682 -5.35 -10.50 10.32
C SER A 682 -4.18 -10.86 11.22
N PRO A 683 -3.09 -11.44 10.67
CA PRO A 683 -1.94 -11.86 11.48
C PRO A 683 -1.10 -10.66 11.96
N TYR A 684 -1.23 -9.48 11.35
CA TYR A 684 -0.46 -8.28 11.72
C TYR A 684 -1.24 -7.27 12.56
N GLY A 685 -2.58 -7.33 12.52
CA GLY A 685 -3.43 -6.27 13.04
C GLY A 685 -3.22 -4.90 12.37
N GLY A 686 -3.71 -3.84 13.03
CA GLY A 686 -3.52 -2.45 12.62
C GLY A 686 -4.79 -1.59 12.61
N PRO A 687 -4.67 -0.27 12.39
CA PRO A 687 -5.84 0.62 12.29
C PRO A 687 -6.73 0.27 11.09
N VAL A 688 -8.04 0.13 11.34
CA VAL A 688 -9.03 -0.24 10.32
C VAL A 688 -9.45 0.99 9.52
N GLN A 689 -9.57 0.83 8.20
CA GLN A 689 -9.81 1.88 7.22
C GLN A 689 -11.03 1.55 6.35
N ILE A 690 -11.83 2.55 6.04
CA ILE A 690 -13.08 2.44 5.28
C ILE A 690 -12.94 3.16 3.95
N GLY A 691 -12.82 2.42 2.86
CA GLY A 691 -12.69 2.95 1.50
C GLY A 691 -14.04 3.27 0.89
N PHE A 692 -14.19 4.47 0.32
CA PHE A 692 -15.44 4.95 -0.30
C PHE A 692 -15.28 5.22 -1.79
N SER A 693 -16.35 4.90 -2.53
CA SER A 693 -16.53 5.19 -3.95
C SER A 693 -18.03 5.34 -4.26
N GLY A 694 -18.38 5.76 -5.48
CA GLY A 694 -19.77 6.09 -5.82
C GLY A 694 -20.14 7.50 -5.34
N GLU A 695 -21.31 7.63 -4.71
CA GLU A 695 -21.85 8.92 -4.28
C GLU A 695 -21.23 9.42 -2.97
N ALA A 696 -20.82 10.69 -2.98
CA ALA A 696 -20.21 11.37 -1.83
C ALA A 696 -21.25 12.17 -1.02
N GLY A 697 -20.98 12.39 0.27
CA GLY A 697 -21.85 13.14 1.17
C GLY A 697 -22.93 12.29 1.88
N LEU A 698 -22.97 10.98 1.67
CA LEU A 698 -23.96 10.09 2.27
C LEU A 698 -23.46 9.52 3.61
N PRO A 699 -24.28 9.46 4.67
CA PRO A 699 -23.88 8.84 5.93
C PRO A 699 -23.84 7.31 5.80
N VAL A 700 -22.72 6.71 6.20
CA VAL A 700 -22.52 5.26 6.28
C VAL A 700 -22.25 4.89 7.73
N THR A 701 -23.03 3.96 8.27
CA THR A 701 -22.99 3.61 9.71
C THR A 701 -22.53 2.17 9.87
N LEU A 702 -21.48 1.98 10.67
CA LEU A 702 -20.78 0.72 10.87
C LEU A 702 -20.74 0.37 12.35
N ALA A 703 -21.11 -0.86 12.71
CA ALA A 703 -20.91 -1.41 14.05
C ALA A 703 -19.77 -2.42 14.02
N PHE A 704 -18.76 -2.22 14.88
CA PHE A 704 -17.61 -3.10 15.03
C PHE A 704 -17.69 -3.85 16.36
N ASN A 705 -17.36 -5.15 16.34
CA ASN A 705 -17.20 -6.00 17.53
C ASN A 705 -15.77 -6.56 17.58
N GLN A 706 -15.29 -6.91 18.78
CA GLN A 706 -13.97 -7.51 19.02
C GLN A 706 -12.79 -6.66 18.51
N ILE A 707 -12.86 -5.33 18.66
CA ILE A 707 -11.82 -4.40 18.23
C ILE A 707 -11.02 -3.78 19.40
N GLY A 708 -9.77 -3.44 19.11
CA GLY A 708 -8.95 -2.56 19.95
C GLY A 708 -9.30 -1.08 19.74
N ARG A 709 -8.90 -0.24 20.69
CA ARG A 709 -9.14 1.21 20.70
C ARG A 709 -7.81 1.95 20.82
N HIS A 710 -7.12 2.10 19.70
CA HIS A 710 -5.89 2.90 19.61
C HIS A 710 -6.19 4.40 19.77
N PRO A 711 -5.17 5.26 20.01
CA PRO A 711 -5.35 6.71 20.03
C PRO A 711 -5.87 7.19 18.68
N HIS A 712 -7.16 7.52 18.63
CA HIS A 712 -7.85 8.05 17.46
C HIS A 712 -8.67 9.27 17.86
N TRP A 713 -8.50 10.38 17.13
CA TRP A 713 -9.26 11.62 17.32
C TRP A 713 -9.99 11.98 16.03
N ARG A 714 -11.29 12.27 16.12
CA ARG A 714 -12.09 12.81 15.00
C ARG A 714 -12.89 14.06 15.39
N SER A 715 -13.10 14.31 16.68
CA SER A 715 -13.73 15.52 17.20
C SER A 715 -13.28 15.80 18.63
N SER A 716 -13.63 16.96 19.17
CA SER A 716 -13.37 17.31 20.57
C SER A 716 -14.08 16.39 21.59
N GLU A 717 -15.03 15.56 21.17
CA GLU A 717 -15.58 14.47 21.99
C GLU A 717 -14.54 13.35 22.26
N ASP A 718 -13.56 13.15 21.37
CA ASP A 718 -12.49 12.16 21.55
C ASP A 718 -11.34 12.69 22.45
N ASN A 719 -11.27 14.01 22.76
CA ASN A 719 -10.13 14.70 23.40
C ASN A 719 -9.50 13.91 24.58
N ASP A 720 -10.27 13.70 25.66
CA ASP A 720 -9.80 13.02 26.87
C ASP A 720 -9.37 11.57 26.57
N SER A 721 -10.09 10.90 25.67
CA SER A 721 -9.81 9.49 25.32
C SER A 721 -8.55 9.33 24.47
N PHE A 722 -8.27 10.29 23.59
CA PHE A 722 -7.05 10.33 22.79
C PHE A 722 -5.85 10.63 23.69
N ALA A 723 -5.93 11.66 24.53
CA ALA A 723 -4.85 12.01 25.46
C ALA A 723 -4.49 10.84 26.39
N LEU A 724 -5.49 10.20 26.99
CA LEU A 724 -5.31 9.02 27.84
C LEU A 724 -4.68 7.83 27.07
N ALA A 725 -5.11 7.56 25.84
CA ALA A 725 -4.56 6.47 25.03
C ALA A 725 -3.11 6.74 24.58
N ILE A 726 -2.76 8.01 24.29
CA ILE A 726 -1.38 8.44 24.02
C ILE A 726 -0.49 8.22 25.26
N GLU A 727 -0.95 8.60 26.45
CA GLU A 727 -0.20 8.38 27.70
C GLU A 727 -0.03 6.90 28.07
N GLN A 728 -1.03 6.06 27.77
CA GLN A 728 -1.01 4.63 28.08
C GLN A 728 -0.06 3.81 27.19
N GLY A 729 0.20 4.24 25.95
CA GLY A 729 1.12 3.55 25.04
C GLY A 729 0.69 2.14 24.60
N GLY A 730 -0.60 1.78 24.76
CA GLY A 730 -1.14 0.44 24.47
C GLY A 730 -1.11 0.02 22.99
N PHE A 731 -0.82 0.95 22.07
CA PHE A 731 -0.78 0.71 20.63
C PHE A 731 0.39 1.47 20.00
N ASP A 732 1.00 0.91 18.95
CA ASP A 732 2.15 1.54 18.26
C ASP A 732 1.74 2.57 17.20
N TRP A 733 0.44 2.76 16.97
CA TRP A 733 -0.13 3.63 15.95
C TRP A 733 -1.18 4.57 16.56
N ALA A 734 -1.17 5.82 16.10
CA ALA A 734 -2.08 6.88 16.49
C ALA A 734 -2.58 7.65 15.26
N GLU A 735 -3.84 8.11 15.30
CA GLU A 735 -4.52 8.75 14.19
C GLU A 735 -5.23 10.04 14.63
N VAL A 736 -5.10 11.11 13.84
CA VAL A 736 -5.87 12.35 13.99
C VAL A 736 -6.53 12.66 12.65
N ALA A 737 -7.85 12.76 12.65
CA ALA A 737 -8.67 12.59 11.46
C ALA A 737 -9.73 13.69 11.30
N THR A 738 -9.39 14.76 10.58
CA THR A 738 -10.29 15.88 10.29
C THR A 738 -11.29 15.50 9.17
N PRO A 739 -12.29 16.36 8.85
CA PRO A 739 -13.18 16.12 7.71
C PRO A 739 -12.48 16.17 6.33
N TYR A 740 -11.21 16.56 6.27
CA TYR A 740 -10.47 16.83 5.03
C TYR A 740 -9.08 16.18 4.97
N PHE A 741 -8.44 15.96 6.13
CA PHE A 741 -7.09 15.42 6.23
C PHE A 741 -6.97 14.42 7.38
N GLU A 742 -6.36 13.25 7.14
CA GLU A 742 -6.06 12.27 8.18
C GLU A 742 -4.55 11.97 8.29
N VAL A 743 -4.07 12.01 9.52
CA VAL A 743 -2.68 11.72 9.92
C VAL A 743 -2.63 10.29 10.45
N HIS A 744 -1.94 9.38 9.74
CA HIS A 744 -1.68 8.02 10.20
C HIS A 744 -0.22 7.94 10.67
N SER A 745 0.01 7.83 11.97
CA SER A 745 1.34 8.02 12.57
C SER A 745 1.73 6.87 13.49
N THR A 746 3.02 6.54 13.58
CA THR A 746 3.51 5.73 14.70
C THR A 746 3.44 6.55 15.99
N LEU A 747 3.13 5.92 17.12
CA LEU A 747 2.92 6.60 18.41
C LEU A 747 4.08 7.54 18.78
N SER A 748 5.32 7.07 18.60
CA SER A 748 6.55 7.85 18.81
C SER A 748 6.60 9.15 17.97
N LYS A 749 6.14 9.10 16.72
CA LYS A 749 6.03 10.27 15.85
C LYS A 749 4.86 11.16 16.24
N MET A 750 3.72 10.60 16.68
CA MET A 750 2.61 11.39 17.19
C MET A 750 3.00 12.20 18.46
N HIS A 751 3.71 11.59 19.42
CA HIS A 751 4.30 12.33 20.54
C HIS A 751 5.23 13.46 20.07
N SER A 752 6.04 13.20 19.03
CA SER A 752 6.95 14.20 18.47
C SER A 752 6.19 15.36 17.82
N THR A 753 5.09 15.10 17.10
CA THR A 753 4.19 16.11 16.52
C THR A 753 3.53 16.97 17.61
N LEU A 754 2.99 16.34 18.67
CA LEU A 754 2.29 17.00 19.78
C LEU A 754 3.24 17.74 20.75
N SER A 755 4.56 17.58 20.62
CA SER A 755 5.54 18.36 21.39
C SER A 755 5.68 19.83 20.95
N ASN A 756 5.02 20.23 19.86
CA ASN A 756 5.03 21.61 19.39
C ASN A 756 4.07 22.47 20.21
N ALA A 757 4.56 23.58 20.76
CA ALA A 757 3.77 24.52 21.57
C ALA A 757 2.56 25.13 20.84
N ASN A 758 2.55 25.13 19.50
CA ASN A 758 1.44 25.63 18.68
C ASN A 758 0.30 24.62 18.48
N TRP A 759 0.52 23.33 18.81
CA TRP A 759 -0.50 22.29 18.71
C TRP A 759 -0.26 21.16 19.73
N SER A 760 -0.35 21.51 21.01
CA SER A 760 -0.10 20.58 22.11
C SER A 760 -1.20 19.53 22.32
N THR A 761 -2.42 19.78 21.81
CA THR A 761 -3.54 18.83 21.83
C THR A 761 -3.90 18.34 20.42
N ALA A 762 -4.67 17.24 20.35
CA ALA A 762 -5.19 16.73 19.08
C ALA A 762 -6.19 17.70 18.41
N GLU A 763 -6.94 18.48 19.19
CA GLU A 763 -7.85 19.50 18.68
C GLU A 763 -7.07 20.70 18.08
N ASP A 764 -6.02 21.17 18.77
CA ASP A 764 -5.12 22.20 18.19
C ASP A 764 -4.46 21.70 16.90
N LEU A 765 -4.00 20.43 16.89
CA LEU A 765 -3.37 19.80 15.74
C LEU A 765 -4.34 19.65 14.57
N ALA A 766 -5.60 19.28 14.83
CA ALA A 766 -6.64 19.21 13.82
C ALA A 766 -6.96 20.60 13.22
N ASN A 767 -7.15 21.61 14.07
CA ASN A 767 -7.39 22.99 13.65
C ASN A 767 -6.23 23.55 12.81
N ALA A 768 -4.97 23.30 13.22
CA ALA A 768 -3.79 23.67 12.46
C ALA A 768 -3.68 22.88 11.14
N THR A 769 -4.07 21.60 11.13
CA THR A 769 -4.09 20.77 9.91
C THR A 769 -5.10 21.31 8.90
N ASP A 770 -6.32 21.64 9.33
CA ASP A 770 -7.35 22.17 8.44
C ASP A 770 -6.96 23.55 7.86
N ALA A 771 -6.31 24.43 8.64
CA ALA A 771 -5.80 25.69 8.12
C ALA A 771 -4.62 25.52 7.14
N TYR A 772 -3.57 24.78 7.53
CA TYR A 772 -2.26 24.81 6.84
C TYR A 772 -2.00 23.64 5.89
N MET A 773 -2.78 22.55 5.97
CA MET A 773 -2.72 21.40 5.06
C MET A 773 -3.98 21.25 4.19
N HIS A 774 -5.14 21.79 4.59
CA HIS A 774 -6.34 21.82 3.74
C HIS A 774 -6.58 23.19 3.11
N ASP A 775 -6.95 24.22 3.86
CA ASP A 775 -7.38 25.52 3.32
C ASP A 775 -6.30 26.18 2.44
N PHE A 776 -5.23 26.72 3.03
CA PHE A 776 -4.28 27.56 2.31
C PHE A 776 -3.61 26.88 1.09
N PRO A 777 -3.24 25.57 1.12
CA PRO A 777 -2.73 24.88 -0.05
C PRO A 777 -3.77 24.76 -1.19
N HIS A 778 -5.03 24.44 -0.89
CA HIS A 778 -6.06 24.25 -1.92
C HIS A 778 -6.65 25.57 -2.44
N LEU A 779 -6.72 26.59 -1.58
CA LEU A 779 -6.98 27.99 -1.95
C LEU A 779 -5.94 28.49 -2.96
N LEU A 780 -4.65 28.32 -2.66
CA LEU A 780 -3.56 28.67 -3.60
C LEU A 780 -3.56 27.80 -4.86
N ALA A 781 -4.11 26.58 -4.79
CA ALA A 781 -4.38 25.75 -5.95
C ALA A 781 -5.68 26.11 -6.71
N GLY A 782 -6.37 27.19 -6.32
CA GLY A 782 -7.57 27.74 -6.98
C GLY A 782 -8.82 26.87 -6.85
N PHE A 783 -8.93 26.04 -5.81
CA PHE A 783 -10.15 25.29 -5.50
C PHE A 783 -11.06 26.09 -4.55
N LYS A 784 -12.32 25.66 -4.46
CA LYS A 784 -13.27 26.02 -3.39
C LYS A 784 -13.76 24.75 -2.68
N GLY A 785 -14.59 24.89 -1.65
CA GLY A 785 -15.33 23.79 -1.04
C GLY A 785 -15.37 23.89 0.47
N ASP A 786 -15.93 22.87 1.11
CA ASP A 786 -15.96 22.73 2.57
C ASP A 786 -14.55 22.91 3.14
N GLY A 787 -14.37 23.87 4.06
CA GLY A 787 -13.09 24.14 4.72
C GLY A 787 -12.04 24.88 3.86
N ILE A 788 -12.41 25.45 2.71
CA ILE A 788 -11.52 26.30 1.90
C ILE A 788 -12.08 27.74 1.89
N THR A 789 -11.26 28.72 2.24
CA THR A 789 -11.65 30.13 2.36
C THR A 789 -11.84 30.77 0.98
N GLU A 790 -13.05 31.25 0.69
CA GLU A 790 -13.34 31.99 -0.54
C GLU A 790 -12.76 33.42 -0.47
N ILE A 791 -11.78 33.71 -1.32
CA ILE A 791 -11.15 35.03 -1.43
C ILE A 791 -11.76 35.82 -2.61
N PRO A 792 -12.36 37.01 -2.38
CA PRO A 792 -12.98 37.81 -3.45
C PRO A 792 -12.05 38.12 -4.63
N GLU A 793 -10.77 38.41 -4.38
CA GLU A 793 -9.76 38.66 -5.42
C GLU A 793 -9.59 37.50 -6.43
N ILE A 794 -9.86 36.27 -6.01
CA ILE A 794 -9.80 35.06 -6.86
C ILE A 794 -11.20 34.79 -7.43
N HIS A 795 -12.24 34.83 -6.59
CA HIS A 795 -13.60 34.42 -6.95
C HIS A 795 -14.29 35.43 -7.87
N ASP A 796 -14.19 36.73 -7.60
CA ASP A 796 -14.75 37.78 -8.45
C ASP A 796 -14.03 37.86 -9.79
N PHE A 797 -12.71 37.60 -9.83
CA PHE A 797 -11.96 37.55 -11.08
C PHE A 797 -12.44 36.39 -11.95
N ALA A 798 -12.54 35.17 -11.40
CA ALA A 798 -13.06 34.02 -12.12
C ALA A 798 -14.51 34.23 -12.59
N ALA A 799 -15.37 34.81 -11.75
CA ALA A 799 -16.74 35.15 -12.10
C ALA A 799 -16.84 36.19 -13.24
N GLN A 800 -15.96 37.21 -13.24
CA GLN A 800 -15.86 38.17 -14.34
C GLN A 800 -15.39 37.54 -15.66
N GLN A 801 -14.62 36.44 -15.61
CA GLN A 801 -14.28 35.65 -16.79
C GLN A 801 -15.31 34.53 -17.11
N GLY A 802 -16.36 34.37 -16.30
CA GLY A 802 -17.28 33.23 -16.42
C GLY A 802 -16.63 31.85 -16.21
N TRP A 803 -15.47 31.79 -15.56
CA TRP A 803 -14.69 30.57 -15.34
C TRP A 803 -15.25 29.75 -14.17
N THR A 804 -15.16 28.42 -14.25
CA THR A 804 -15.60 27.51 -13.20
C THR A 804 -14.47 27.20 -12.21
N ILE A 805 -14.63 27.66 -10.97
CA ILE A 805 -13.82 27.22 -9.83
C ILE A 805 -14.30 25.83 -9.38
N ASP A 806 -13.39 24.87 -9.34
CA ASP A 806 -13.63 23.47 -9.00
C ASP A 806 -13.73 23.27 -7.48
N SER A 807 -14.61 22.37 -7.05
CA SER A 807 -14.73 22.00 -5.63
C SER A 807 -13.74 20.90 -5.25
N HIS A 808 -13.05 21.02 -4.11
CA HIS A 808 -12.29 19.93 -3.49
C HIS A 808 -13.15 19.18 -2.47
N THR A 809 -13.20 17.85 -2.58
CA THR A 809 -14.07 16.98 -1.75
C THR A 809 -13.41 15.65 -1.34
N ILE A 810 -12.11 15.51 -1.62
CA ILE A 810 -11.31 14.29 -1.38
C ILE A 810 -10.59 14.41 -0.05
N VAL A 811 -10.60 13.36 0.76
CA VAL A 811 -9.78 13.29 1.99
C VAL A 811 -8.32 13.06 1.62
N LYS A 812 -7.45 13.89 2.18
CA LYS A 812 -5.99 13.77 2.09
C LYS A 812 -5.47 12.93 3.25
N HIS A 813 -4.40 12.19 3.02
CA HIS A 813 -3.82 11.30 4.02
C HIS A 813 -2.30 11.45 4.07
N MET A 814 -1.71 11.21 5.23
CA MET A 814 -0.27 11.04 5.35
C MET A 814 0.13 9.90 6.27
N ASN A 815 1.19 9.19 5.91
CA ASN A 815 1.80 8.11 6.69
C ASN A 815 3.10 8.63 7.33
N ALA A 816 3.05 9.03 8.60
CA ALA A 816 4.23 9.39 9.38
C ALA A 816 4.95 8.12 9.87
N ASP A 817 5.75 7.51 9.00
CA ASP A 817 6.43 6.22 9.21
C ASP A 817 7.66 6.06 8.28
N GLN A 818 7.92 4.91 7.66
CA GLN A 818 9.01 4.68 6.70
C GLN A 818 8.51 5.03 5.29
N PRO A 819 9.15 5.96 4.55
CA PRO A 819 8.59 6.50 3.32
C PRO A 819 8.80 5.57 2.10
N THR A 820 7.86 5.51 1.15
CA THR A 820 7.99 4.76 -0.11
C THR A 820 9.27 5.11 -0.88
N CYS A 821 9.59 6.40 -0.99
CA CYS A 821 10.77 6.93 -1.67
C CYS A 821 11.41 8.05 -0.84
N GLY A 822 12.65 8.43 -1.18
CA GLY A 822 13.37 9.53 -0.51
C GLY A 822 13.36 9.49 1.02
N TYR A 823 13.26 10.68 1.63
CA TYR A 823 12.83 10.87 3.02
C TYR A 823 11.34 11.24 3.14
N GLY A 824 10.74 11.71 2.05
CA GLY A 824 9.31 11.88 1.86
C GLY A 824 8.92 11.37 0.47
N CYS A 825 7.65 11.01 0.29
CA CYS A 825 7.17 10.45 -0.95
C CYS A 825 5.68 10.74 -1.19
N SER A 826 5.40 11.71 -2.06
CA SER A 826 4.07 12.13 -2.49
C SER A 826 3.14 10.98 -2.92
N GLY A 827 1.84 11.25 -2.80
CA GLY A 827 0.74 10.30 -3.03
C GLY A 827 -0.51 10.73 -2.28
N ASN A 828 -1.47 9.80 -2.15
CA ASN A 828 -2.54 9.90 -1.17
C ASN A 828 -2.82 8.49 -0.58
N PRO A 829 -2.18 8.11 0.55
CA PRO A 829 -1.32 8.94 1.39
C PRO A 829 0.01 9.33 0.74
N TYR A 830 0.56 10.49 1.14
CA TYR A 830 2.02 10.68 1.06
C TYR A 830 2.69 10.02 2.26
N ASP A 831 3.91 9.51 2.10
CA ASP A 831 4.66 8.89 3.20
C ASP A 831 5.80 9.79 3.65
N ALA A 832 6.04 9.91 4.96
CA ALA A 832 7.00 10.86 5.54
C ALA A 832 7.90 10.22 6.60
N GLY A 833 9.21 10.31 6.41
CA GLY A 833 10.25 9.80 7.32
C GLY A 833 10.34 10.57 8.65
N TRP A 834 9.83 11.80 8.70
CA TRP A 834 9.75 12.67 9.89
C TRP A 834 8.45 12.47 10.68
N ALA A 835 8.28 13.22 11.77
CA ALA A 835 7.01 13.39 12.46
C ALA A 835 6.23 14.56 11.84
N PHE A 836 4.92 14.40 11.66
CA PHE A 836 4.06 15.36 10.96
C PHE A 836 4.10 16.77 11.58
N SER A 837 4.02 17.80 10.74
CA SER A 837 3.83 19.20 11.15
C SER A 837 2.91 19.92 10.16
N PRO A 838 1.78 20.54 10.58
CA PRO A 838 0.92 21.32 9.68
C PRO A 838 1.63 22.48 8.97
N THR A 839 2.69 23.06 9.57
CA THR A 839 3.54 24.07 8.91
C THR A 839 4.89 23.52 8.46
N GLY A 840 5.05 22.19 8.44
CA GLY A 840 6.24 21.49 7.99
C GLY A 840 6.59 21.81 6.54
N HIS A 841 7.88 21.96 6.21
CA HIS A 841 8.24 22.15 4.81
C HIS A 841 7.97 20.89 3.98
N GLY A 842 8.43 19.73 4.45
CA GLY A 842 8.24 18.45 3.77
C GLY A 842 6.76 18.10 3.61
N ASP A 843 5.97 18.19 4.69
CA ASP A 843 4.55 17.86 4.68
C ASP A 843 3.75 18.63 3.61
N ILE A 844 3.90 19.96 3.55
CA ILE A 844 3.21 20.78 2.55
C ILE A 844 3.85 20.61 1.14
N HIS A 845 5.14 20.26 1.04
CA HIS A 845 5.80 19.98 -0.24
C HIS A 845 5.28 18.68 -0.89
N GLU A 846 5.16 17.60 -0.11
CA GLU A 846 4.63 16.32 -0.58
C GLU A 846 3.13 16.40 -0.93
N LEU A 847 2.35 17.20 -0.17
CA LEU A 847 1.00 17.60 -0.58
C LEU A 847 1.02 18.41 -1.88
N GLY A 848 1.95 19.36 -2.02
CA GLY A 848 2.12 20.25 -3.16
C GLY A 848 2.37 19.52 -4.49
N HIS A 849 3.04 18.37 -4.47
CA HIS A 849 3.15 17.47 -5.64
C HIS A 849 1.79 16.98 -6.16
N GLY A 850 0.78 16.88 -5.28
CA GLY A 850 -0.60 16.57 -5.65
C GLY A 850 -1.42 17.77 -6.15
N LEU A 851 -0.85 18.99 -6.12
CA LEU A 851 -1.51 20.24 -6.53
C LEU A 851 -0.91 20.81 -7.82
N GLU A 852 0.42 20.77 -7.94
CA GLU A 852 1.18 21.41 -9.02
C GLU A 852 0.74 21.06 -10.45
N LYS A 853 1.13 21.91 -11.41
CA LYS A 853 0.90 21.69 -12.84
C LYS A 853 2.22 21.79 -13.59
N GLY A 854 2.50 20.80 -14.43
CA GLY A 854 3.70 20.79 -15.28
C GLY A 854 3.79 21.95 -16.27
N ARG A 855 2.68 22.67 -16.52
CA ARG A 855 2.63 23.92 -17.30
C ARG A 855 3.25 25.12 -16.58
N PHE A 856 3.40 25.07 -15.26
CA PHE A 856 3.89 26.19 -14.44
C PHE A 856 5.41 26.23 -14.33
N ARG A 857 6.12 25.52 -15.22
CA ARG A 857 7.58 25.52 -15.31
C ARG A 857 7.98 25.89 -16.74
N PHE A 858 8.80 26.93 -16.87
CA PHE A 858 9.49 27.25 -18.11
C PHE A 858 10.43 26.09 -18.50
N SER A 859 10.75 25.98 -19.79
CA SER A 859 11.55 24.88 -20.33
C SER A 859 12.93 24.81 -19.64
N GLY A 860 13.33 23.61 -19.24
CA GLY A 860 14.60 23.35 -18.55
C GLY A 860 14.59 23.58 -17.03
N TRP A 861 13.52 24.10 -16.43
CA TRP A 861 13.46 24.32 -14.98
C TRP A 861 13.27 23.03 -14.16
N GLU A 862 13.93 22.95 -13.00
CA GLU A 862 13.80 21.82 -12.07
C GLU A 862 12.39 21.69 -11.48
N GLY A 863 11.96 20.44 -11.23
CA GLY A 863 10.59 20.10 -10.85
C GLY A 863 10.08 20.80 -9.58
N HIS A 864 10.89 20.82 -8.52
CA HIS A 864 10.50 21.34 -7.20
C HIS A 864 10.17 22.85 -7.16
N ALA A 865 10.39 23.58 -8.25
CA ALA A 865 10.00 24.99 -8.35
C ALA A 865 8.48 25.23 -8.24
N SER A 866 7.65 24.27 -8.63
CA SER A 866 6.17 24.43 -8.66
C SER A 866 5.43 23.84 -7.46
N THR A 867 6.12 23.23 -6.50
CA THR A 867 5.54 22.73 -5.22
C THR A 867 5.83 23.64 -4.03
N ASN A 868 7.00 24.26 -4.00
CA ASN A 868 7.41 25.13 -2.88
C ASN A 868 6.43 26.29 -2.55
N PRO A 869 5.75 26.95 -3.51
CA PRO A 869 4.81 28.03 -3.21
C PRO A 869 3.69 27.66 -2.22
N TYR A 870 3.14 26.44 -2.24
CA TYR A 870 2.09 26.04 -1.27
C TYR A 870 2.63 26.01 0.17
N SER A 871 3.87 25.59 0.36
CA SER A 871 4.55 25.60 1.67
C SER A 871 4.81 27.03 2.14
N TYR A 872 5.19 27.92 1.23
CA TYR A 872 5.57 29.30 1.54
C TYR A 872 4.35 30.18 1.84
N TYR A 873 3.29 30.08 1.05
CA TYR A 873 2.03 30.76 1.31
C TYR A 873 1.46 30.37 2.68
N SER A 874 1.28 29.07 2.94
CA SER A 874 0.71 28.57 4.20
C SER A 874 1.52 29.01 5.43
N LYS A 875 2.85 29.07 5.32
CA LYS A 875 3.74 29.64 6.36
C LYS A 875 3.61 31.16 6.51
N SER A 876 3.46 31.90 5.42
CA SER A 876 3.22 33.35 5.51
C SER A 876 1.87 33.66 6.15
N GLN A 877 0.85 32.81 5.93
CA GLN A 877 -0.44 32.92 6.61
C GLN A 877 -0.34 32.54 8.10
N PHE A 878 0.43 31.49 8.45
CA PHE A 878 0.75 31.17 9.85
C PHE A 878 1.40 32.35 10.58
N PHE A 879 2.41 32.99 9.96
CA PHE A 879 3.01 34.21 10.51
C PHE A 879 2.00 35.37 10.64
N LYS A 880 1.20 35.65 9.60
CA LYS A 880 0.15 36.69 9.62
C LYS A 880 -0.88 36.46 10.74
N GLN A 881 -1.18 35.21 11.11
CA GLN A 881 -2.15 34.86 12.15
C GLN A 881 -1.57 34.82 13.57
N THR A 882 -0.33 34.37 13.74
CA THR A 882 0.26 34.06 15.06
C THR A 882 1.38 35.01 15.49
N GLY A 883 2.05 35.66 14.54
CA GLY A 883 3.32 36.37 14.76
C GLY A 883 4.56 35.47 14.82
N GLU A 884 4.41 34.14 14.80
CA GLU A 884 5.53 33.18 14.88
C GLU A 884 6.29 33.08 13.55
N ALA A 885 7.62 33.04 13.63
CA ALA A 885 8.50 33.26 12.49
C ALA A 885 8.36 32.17 11.39
N PRO A 886 8.11 32.53 10.11
CA PRO A 886 7.87 31.57 9.05
C PRO A 886 9.17 30.88 8.59
N SER A 887 9.28 29.59 8.89
CA SER A 887 10.44 28.75 8.53
C SER A 887 10.44 28.37 7.03
N CYS A 888 10.64 29.35 6.16
CA CYS A 888 10.78 29.19 4.71
C CYS A 888 12.25 28.98 4.29
N GLN A 889 12.47 28.35 3.13
CA GLN A 889 13.83 28.17 2.61
C GLN A 889 14.39 29.52 2.11
N LYS A 890 15.70 29.74 2.25
CA LYS A 890 16.35 30.91 1.65
C LYS A 890 16.39 30.79 0.12
N LEU A 891 16.07 31.88 -0.57
CA LEU A 891 16.15 32.02 -2.04
C LEU A 891 17.28 33.03 -2.40
N PRO A 892 17.96 32.86 -3.55
CA PRO A 892 19.23 33.54 -3.82
C PRO A 892 19.07 34.91 -4.50
N PHE A 893 18.14 35.75 -4.02
CA PHE A 893 17.73 37.00 -4.68
C PHE A 893 18.90 37.95 -5.01
N GLU A 894 19.77 38.24 -4.05
CA GLU A 894 20.94 39.13 -4.21
C GLU A 894 21.78 38.75 -5.44
N SER A 895 22.26 37.50 -5.51
CA SER A 895 23.07 37.01 -6.63
C SER A 895 22.34 37.03 -7.98
N MET A 896 21.01 36.89 -7.97
CA MET A 896 20.18 36.98 -9.18
C MET A 896 20.00 38.43 -9.65
N TYR A 897 19.94 39.39 -8.72
CA TYR A 897 19.97 40.82 -9.03
C TYR A 897 21.34 41.27 -9.53
N GLU A 898 22.44 40.85 -8.89
CA GLU A 898 23.81 41.10 -9.37
C GLU A 898 24.00 40.57 -10.81
N THR A 899 23.46 39.38 -11.13
CA THR A 899 23.51 38.80 -12.47
C THR A 899 22.70 39.64 -13.48
N LEU A 900 21.50 40.11 -13.12
CA LEU A 900 20.68 40.99 -13.97
C LEU A 900 21.33 42.35 -14.22
N GLN A 901 22.06 42.90 -13.25
CA GLN A 901 22.80 44.14 -13.41
C GLN A 901 24.03 43.95 -14.30
N ALA A 902 24.81 42.89 -14.09
CA ALA A 902 25.94 42.53 -14.95
C ALA A 902 25.53 42.27 -16.41
N ALA A 903 24.28 41.84 -16.64
CA ALA A 903 23.71 41.68 -17.97
C ALA A 903 23.54 43.01 -18.72
N GLN A 904 23.21 44.12 -18.03
CA GLN A 904 22.99 45.43 -18.68
C GLN A 904 24.27 46.00 -19.30
N SER A 905 25.44 45.61 -18.79
CA SER A 905 26.75 46.00 -19.35
C SER A 905 27.16 45.16 -20.58
N GLN A 906 26.35 44.20 -21.02
CA GLN A 906 26.69 43.31 -22.14
C GLN A 906 26.12 43.82 -23.48
N PRO A 907 26.75 43.51 -24.62
CA PRO A 907 26.21 43.82 -25.95
C PRO A 907 24.88 43.11 -26.27
N ASP A 908 24.57 42.02 -25.56
CA ASP A 908 23.32 41.28 -25.62
C ASP A 908 22.96 40.76 -24.21
N PRO A 909 22.18 41.55 -23.42
CA PRO A 909 21.77 41.17 -22.07
C PRO A 909 20.92 39.89 -22.04
N PHE A 910 20.11 39.65 -23.07
CA PHE A 910 19.24 38.47 -23.17
C PHE A 910 20.06 37.18 -23.32
N THR A 911 21.02 37.17 -24.24
CA THR A 911 21.92 36.03 -24.44
C THR A 911 22.82 35.80 -23.22
N TYR A 912 23.23 36.86 -22.51
CA TYR A 912 23.95 36.71 -21.23
C TYR A 912 23.08 36.03 -20.16
N MET A 913 21.83 36.46 -19.98
CA MET A 913 20.91 35.84 -19.01
C MET A 913 20.55 34.39 -19.36
N GLN A 914 20.53 34.03 -20.65
CA GLN A 914 20.45 32.63 -21.07
C GLN A 914 21.69 31.81 -20.66
N GLN A 915 22.89 32.38 -20.83
CA GLN A 915 24.14 31.72 -20.44
C GLN A 915 24.29 31.58 -18.91
N ALA A 916 23.70 32.49 -18.13
CA ALA A 916 23.61 32.38 -16.66
C ALA A 916 22.79 31.17 -16.19
N ASN A 917 21.93 30.60 -17.04
CA ASN A 917 21.22 29.33 -16.81
C ASN A 917 20.50 29.26 -15.44
N LEU A 918 19.64 30.24 -15.17
CA LEU A 918 18.94 30.38 -13.89
C LEU A 918 17.73 29.41 -13.76
N THR A 919 18.00 28.10 -13.87
CA THR A 919 16.99 27.04 -14.05
C THR A 919 16.81 26.09 -12.85
N LYS A 920 17.65 26.20 -11.82
CA LYS A 920 17.52 25.44 -10.56
C LYS A 920 16.20 25.77 -9.85
N TRP A 921 15.72 24.87 -8.99
CA TRP A 921 14.45 25.03 -8.27
C TRP A 921 14.36 26.36 -7.53
N SER A 922 15.44 26.78 -6.87
CA SER A 922 15.48 28.01 -6.07
C SER A 922 15.45 29.27 -6.94
N HIS A 923 16.07 29.22 -8.13
CA HIS A 923 15.98 30.30 -9.12
C HIS A 923 14.55 30.40 -9.66
N GLY A 924 13.94 29.26 -10.00
CA GLY A 924 12.58 29.21 -10.53
C GLY A 924 11.53 29.76 -9.54
N VAL A 925 11.61 29.39 -8.25
CA VAL A 925 10.71 29.98 -7.24
C VAL A 925 11.02 31.47 -7.02
N ALA A 926 12.29 31.88 -7.00
CA ALA A 926 12.64 33.29 -6.83
C ALA A 926 12.07 34.16 -7.96
N ILE A 927 12.16 33.73 -9.22
CA ILE A 927 11.55 34.44 -10.37
C ILE A 927 10.02 34.48 -10.22
N TYR A 928 9.36 33.40 -9.78
CA TYR A 928 7.93 33.43 -9.48
C TYR A 928 7.56 34.43 -8.38
N VAL A 929 8.32 34.46 -7.29
CA VAL A 929 8.10 35.40 -6.19
C VAL A 929 8.32 36.84 -6.68
N GLN A 930 9.31 37.11 -7.53
CA GLN A 930 9.49 38.42 -8.17
C GLN A 930 8.32 38.80 -9.09
N MET A 931 7.76 37.85 -9.87
CA MET A 931 6.57 38.09 -10.69
C MET A 931 5.33 38.40 -9.83
N MET A 932 5.17 37.73 -8.68
CA MET A 932 4.11 37.99 -7.70
C MET A 932 4.25 39.36 -7.03
N MET A 933 5.48 39.73 -6.65
CA MET A 933 5.81 41.04 -6.08
C MET A 933 5.53 42.17 -7.09
N ALA A 934 5.87 41.98 -8.37
CA ALA A 934 5.58 42.96 -9.42
C ALA A 934 4.07 43.20 -9.62
N ALA A 935 3.27 42.13 -9.66
CA ALA A 935 1.81 42.22 -9.77
C ALA A 935 1.16 42.91 -8.54
N GLN A 936 1.68 42.67 -7.34
CA GLN A 936 1.22 43.35 -6.12
C GLN A 936 1.62 44.83 -6.10
N SER A 937 2.88 45.13 -6.45
CA SER A 937 3.43 46.49 -6.53
C SER A 937 2.68 47.38 -7.54
N GLN A 938 2.32 46.83 -8.70
CA GLN A 938 1.49 47.51 -9.71
C GLN A 938 -0.02 47.52 -9.39
N GLY A 939 -0.44 46.98 -8.24
CA GLY A 939 -1.82 47.06 -7.74
C GLY A 939 -2.85 46.21 -8.49
N VAL A 940 -2.42 45.25 -9.32
CA VAL A 940 -3.31 44.31 -10.02
C VAL A 940 -3.63 43.03 -9.21
N LEU A 941 -2.88 42.84 -8.11
CA LEU A 941 -3.16 41.91 -7.02
C LEU A 941 -3.03 42.61 -5.67
N GLN A 942 -3.84 42.21 -4.69
CA GLN A 942 -3.79 42.65 -3.29
C GLN A 942 -2.84 41.77 -2.48
N ASP A 943 -2.80 40.47 -2.76
CA ASP A 943 -1.75 39.56 -2.32
C ASP A 943 -1.19 38.81 -3.53
N GLY A 944 0.08 39.04 -3.84
CA GLY A 944 0.75 38.51 -5.02
C GLY A 944 0.72 36.98 -5.12
N TRP A 945 0.59 36.24 -4.01
CA TRP A 945 0.45 34.79 -4.03
C TRP A 945 -0.79 34.33 -4.83
N HIS A 946 -1.87 35.13 -4.86
CA HIS A 946 -3.11 34.80 -5.58
C HIS A 946 -2.94 34.71 -7.12
N LEU A 947 -1.81 35.15 -7.68
CA LEU A 947 -1.39 34.87 -9.05
C LEU A 947 -1.52 33.37 -9.36
N LEU A 948 -1.02 32.51 -8.46
CA LEU A 948 -1.00 31.06 -8.66
C LEU A 948 -2.41 30.46 -8.64
N ALA A 949 -3.30 30.96 -7.79
CA ALA A 949 -4.69 30.52 -7.71
C ALA A 949 -5.48 30.86 -8.98
N ARG A 950 -5.34 32.09 -9.50
CA ARG A 950 -5.94 32.47 -10.80
C ARG A 950 -5.35 31.65 -11.96
N LEU A 951 -4.04 31.41 -11.95
CA LEU A 951 -3.34 30.62 -12.98
C LEU A 951 -3.83 29.15 -13.00
N HIS A 952 -4.14 28.57 -11.85
CA HIS A 952 -4.76 27.25 -11.71
C HIS A 952 -6.16 27.17 -12.29
N ILE A 953 -6.98 28.21 -12.12
CA ILE A 953 -8.34 28.26 -12.69
C ILE A 953 -8.23 28.38 -14.23
N LEU A 954 -7.34 29.23 -14.76
CA LEU A 954 -7.04 29.32 -16.19
C LEU A 954 -6.57 27.96 -16.74
N GLU A 955 -5.68 27.23 -16.04
CA GLU A 955 -5.17 25.91 -16.48
C GLU A 955 -6.31 24.89 -16.65
N ARG A 956 -7.29 24.88 -15.74
CA ARG A 956 -8.47 24.02 -15.82
C ARG A 956 -9.40 24.41 -16.97
N GLU A 957 -9.72 25.70 -17.14
CA GLU A 957 -10.55 26.17 -18.26
C GLU A 957 -9.87 25.99 -19.63
N PHE A 958 -8.56 26.19 -19.70
CA PHE A 958 -7.76 25.88 -20.88
C PHE A 958 -7.87 24.40 -21.28
N ASN A 959 -7.81 23.49 -20.31
CA ASN A 959 -7.99 22.06 -20.56
C ASN A 959 -9.44 21.69 -20.92
N ARG A 960 -10.46 22.43 -20.43
CA ARG A 960 -11.86 22.30 -20.86
C ARG A 960 -12.01 22.71 -22.33
N ALA A 961 -11.56 23.91 -22.69
CA ALA A 961 -11.62 24.44 -24.05
C ALA A 961 -10.83 23.56 -25.04
N LYS A 962 -9.65 23.07 -24.66
CA LYS A 962 -8.79 22.21 -25.50
C LYS A 962 -9.37 20.80 -25.76
N LYS A 963 -10.53 20.44 -25.20
CA LYS A 963 -11.17 19.12 -25.41
C LYS A 963 -11.59 18.86 -26.85
N ASN A 964 -12.01 19.89 -27.60
CA ASN A 964 -12.36 19.80 -29.03
C ASN A 964 -12.34 21.20 -29.68
N GLU A 965 -12.38 21.25 -31.02
CA GLU A 965 -12.29 22.51 -31.78
C GLU A 965 -13.45 23.49 -31.52
N PRO A 966 -14.74 23.08 -31.50
CA PRO A 966 -15.84 23.96 -31.08
C PRO A 966 -15.66 24.60 -29.70
N GLU A 967 -15.29 23.82 -28.68
CA GLU A 967 -15.03 24.35 -27.32
C GLU A 967 -13.82 25.29 -27.30
N TRP A 968 -12.79 25.02 -28.12
CA TRP A 968 -11.64 25.92 -28.25
C TRP A 968 -12.04 27.25 -28.87
N LEU A 969 -12.72 27.22 -30.02
CA LEU A 969 -13.13 28.42 -30.75
C LEU A 969 -14.13 29.29 -29.98
N LEU A 970 -14.94 28.68 -29.12
CA LEU A 970 -15.87 29.40 -28.22
C LEU A 970 -15.15 30.14 -27.09
N ASN A 971 -14.12 29.54 -26.50
CA ASN A 971 -13.58 30.00 -25.21
C ASN A 971 -12.19 30.67 -25.29
N ARG A 972 -11.40 30.46 -26.37
CA ARG A 972 -9.98 30.89 -26.45
C ARG A 972 -9.73 32.38 -26.20
N ASP A 973 -10.64 33.26 -26.61
CA ASP A 973 -10.50 34.71 -26.45
C ASP A 973 -10.61 35.10 -24.96
N ASN A 974 -11.52 34.43 -24.25
CA ASN A 974 -11.75 34.47 -22.80
C ASN A 974 -10.71 33.68 -21.98
N LEU A 975 -9.64 33.21 -22.63
CA LEU A 975 -8.48 32.55 -22.03
C LEU A 975 -7.15 33.24 -22.41
N GLY A 976 -7.20 34.31 -23.19
CA GLY A 976 -6.02 35.03 -23.68
C GLY A 976 -5.35 34.44 -24.92
N PHE A 977 -5.92 33.43 -25.57
CA PHE A 977 -5.33 32.71 -26.71
C PHE A 977 -6.09 32.93 -28.03
N GLY A 978 -6.78 34.06 -28.20
CA GLY A 978 -7.65 34.32 -29.36
C GLY A 978 -6.96 34.31 -30.74
N GLN A 979 -5.64 34.48 -30.81
CA GLN A 979 -4.89 34.35 -32.07
C GLN A 979 -4.52 32.90 -32.41
N TYR A 980 -4.67 31.94 -31.47
CA TYR A 980 -4.32 30.54 -31.69
C TYR A 980 -5.51 29.73 -32.26
N SER A 981 -5.23 28.98 -33.32
CA SER A 981 -6.10 27.92 -33.83
C SER A 981 -6.07 26.68 -32.92
N TYR A 982 -7.03 25.77 -33.11
CA TYR A 982 -7.06 24.49 -32.38
C TYR A 982 -5.85 23.59 -32.71
N ASP A 983 -5.31 23.67 -33.94
CA ASP A 983 -4.10 22.96 -34.31
C ASP A 983 -2.85 23.52 -33.61
N GLU A 984 -2.65 24.84 -33.62
CA GLU A 984 -1.53 25.47 -32.93
C GLU A 984 -1.56 25.22 -31.41
N ILE A 985 -2.74 25.28 -30.78
CA ILE A 985 -2.83 25.11 -29.33
C ILE A 985 -2.60 23.66 -28.89
N LYS A 986 -2.71 22.67 -29.78
CA LYS A 986 -2.34 21.28 -29.46
C LYS A 986 -0.85 21.17 -29.13
N SER A 987 0.01 21.89 -29.86
CA SER A 987 1.48 21.85 -29.77
C SER A 987 2.15 23.07 -29.13
N ILE A 988 1.40 24.01 -28.52
CA ILE A 988 1.96 25.19 -27.84
C ILE A 988 3.03 24.81 -26.79
N SER A 989 4.13 25.57 -26.77
CA SER A 989 5.24 25.37 -25.82
C SER A 989 4.83 25.74 -24.39
N ASN A 990 5.53 25.21 -23.39
CA ASN A 990 5.33 25.63 -22.00
C ASN A 990 5.62 27.13 -21.81
N ASN A 991 6.67 27.67 -22.44
CA ASN A 991 7.04 29.08 -22.31
C ASN A 991 5.95 30.01 -22.87
N ASP A 992 5.50 29.73 -24.10
CA ASP A 992 4.45 30.50 -24.77
C ASP A 992 3.14 30.46 -23.98
N TRP A 993 2.75 29.26 -23.53
CA TRP A 993 1.54 29.08 -22.73
C TRP A 993 1.62 29.86 -21.42
N LEU A 994 2.74 29.75 -20.71
CA LEU A 994 2.91 30.33 -19.38
C LEU A 994 3.04 31.85 -19.42
N ALA A 995 3.73 32.41 -20.42
CA ALA A 995 3.83 33.85 -20.63
C ALA A 995 2.45 34.48 -20.91
N VAL A 996 1.67 33.88 -21.82
CA VAL A 996 0.31 34.34 -22.12
C VAL A 996 -0.61 34.16 -20.91
N ALA A 997 -0.54 33.02 -20.21
CA ALA A 997 -1.41 32.72 -19.07
C ALA A 997 -1.13 33.61 -17.85
N ILE A 998 0.14 33.83 -17.46
CA ILE A 998 0.50 34.74 -16.35
C ILE A 998 0.06 36.18 -16.68
N SER A 999 0.29 36.64 -17.91
CA SER A 999 -0.12 37.97 -18.35
C SER A 999 -1.64 38.14 -18.30
N TYR A 1000 -2.40 37.11 -18.70
CA TYR A 1000 -3.86 37.18 -18.70
C TYR A 1000 -4.49 37.17 -17.30
N VAL A 1001 -3.91 36.45 -16.32
CA VAL A 1001 -4.45 36.40 -14.94
C VAL A 1001 -4.04 37.60 -14.06
N THR A 1002 -2.98 38.30 -14.44
CA THR A 1002 -2.51 39.54 -13.79
C THR A 1002 -3.02 40.81 -14.46
N ARG A 1003 -3.34 40.77 -15.76
CA ARG A 1003 -3.61 41.97 -16.61
C ARG A 1003 -2.40 42.89 -16.79
N LEU A 1004 -1.19 42.32 -16.80
CA LEU A 1004 0.05 42.98 -17.18
C LEU A 1004 0.73 42.20 -18.30
N ASP A 1005 1.46 42.86 -19.21
CA ASP A 1005 2.28 42.16 -20.21
C ASP A 1005 3.65 41.78 -19.61
N TYR A 1006 3.87 40.47 -19.44
CA TYR A 1006 5.15 39.91 -18.95
C TYR A 1006 6.19 39.70 -20.06
N GLY A 1007 5.91 40.06 -21.32
CA GLY A 1007 6.77 39.78 -22.47
C GLY A 1007 8.20 40.25 -22.32
N ASP A 1008 8.42 41.55 -22.04
CA ASP A 1008 9.76 42.09 -21.84
C ASP A 1008 10.33 41.81 -20.43
N TYR A 1009 9.48 41.52 -19.45
CA TYR A 1009 9.94 41.04 -18.13
C TYR A 1009 10.54 39.62 -18.21
N LEU A 1010 9.93 38.73 -18.99
CA LEU A 1010 10.48 37.40 -19.26
C LEU A 1010 11.71 37.46 -20.17
N TYR A 1011 11.73 38.40 -21.13
CA TYR A 1011 12.92 38.69 -21.94
C TYR A 1011 14.09 39.15 -21.07
N MET A 1012 13.87 40.05 -20.10
CA MET A 1012 14.87 40.46 -19.10
C MET A 1012 15.47 39.27 -18.33
N TRP A 1013 14.69 38.22 -18.05
CA TRP A 1013 15.16 36.98 -17.44
C TRP A 1013 15.81 35.97 -18.43
N GLY A 1014 16.00 36.35 -19.70
CA GLY A 1014 16.52 35.47 -20.76
C GLY A 1014 15.51 34.42 -21.27
N ILE A 1015 14.27 34.46 -20.81
CA ILE A 1015 13.25 33.46 -21.12
C ILE A 1015 12.69 33.71 -22.54
N SER A 1016 12.93 32.79 -23.44
CA SER A 1016 12.42 32.87 -24.82
C SER A 1016 10.94 32.51 -24.90
N VAL A 1017 10.19 33.36 -25.61
CA VAL A 1017 8.79 33.14 -26.05
C VAL A 1017 8.74 33.28 -27.57
N SER A 1018 7.84 32.57 -28.24
CA SER A 1018 7.74 32.66 -29.70
C SER A 1018 7.17 34.01 -30.19
N GLU A 1019 7.41 34.33 -31.46
CA GLU A 1019 6.79 35.49 -32.12
C GLU A 1019 5.24 35.42 -32.09
N LYS A 1020 4.68 34.20 -32.13
CA LYS A 1020 3.22 33.99 -31.98
C LYS A 1020 2.75 34.40 -30.57
N ALA A 1021 3.54 34.13 -29.54
CA ALA A 1021 3.25 34.56 -28.18
C ALA A 1021 3.45 36.08 -28.01
N ARG A 1022 4.52 36.67 -28.55
CA ARG A 1022 4.73 38.14 -28.62
C ARG A 1022 3.51 38.85 -29.22
N LEU A 1023 3.04 38.40 -30.38
CA LEU A 1023 1.88 38.96 -31.07
C LEU A 1023 0.57 38.74 -30.29
N GLN A 1024 0.44 37.63 -29.56
CA GLN A 1024 -0.72 37.38 -28.70
C GLN A 1024 -0.75 38.32 -27.48
N LEU A 1025 0.40 38.54 -26.83
CA LEU A 1025 0.56 39.42 -25.67
C LEU A 1025 0.25 40.89 -26.05
N ALA A 1026 0.91 41.40 -27.09
CA ALA A 1026 0.62 42.74 -27.63
C ALA A 1026 -0.83 42.90 -28.13
N GLY A 1027 -1.52 41.79 -28.42
CA GLY A 1027 -2.94 41.76 -28.76
C GLY A 1027 -3.90 41.81 -27.56
N HIS A 1028 -3.41 41.92 -26.32
CA HIS A 1028 -4.22 42.06 -25.10
C HIS A 1028 -4.43 43.52 -24.66
N ASP A 1029 -3.58 44.45 -25.09
CA ASP A 1029 -3.60 45.88 -24.69
C ASP A 1029 -3.52 46.07 -23.15
N PHE A 1030 -2.69 45.25 -22.50
CA PHE A 1030 -2.36 45.37 -21.06
C PHE A 1030 -1.19 46.33 -20.83
N ALA A 1031 -1.06 46.83 -19.60
CA ALA A 1031 0.11 47.62 -19.21
C ALA A 1031 1.33 46.71 -19.00
N ASP A 1032 2.53 47.16 -19.40
CA ASP A 1032 3.76 46.40 -19.20
C ASP A 1032 4.05 46.14 -17.71
N VAL A 1033 4.68 44.99 -17.42
CA VAL A 1033 5.33 44.79 -16.12
C VAL A 1033 6.53 45.73 -16.00
N THR A 1034 6.58 46.50 -14.92
CA THR A 1034 7.67 47.44 -14.66
C THR A 1034 8.97 46.68 -14.41
N LEU A 1035 10.02 46.98 -15.18
CA LEU A 1035 11.33 46.31 -15.12
C LEU A 1035 12.12 46.75 -13.87
N GLN A 1036 11.72 46.22 -12.72
CA GLN A 1036 12.30 46.43 -11.40
C GLN A 1036 12.54 45.10 -10.69
N TYR A 1037 13.45 45.13 -9.71
CA TYR A 1037 13.75 44.01 -8.83
C TYR A 1037 13.27 44.29 -7.41
N TYR A 1038 12.64 43.32 -6.75
CA TYR A 1038 12.09 43.46 -5.41
C TYR A 1038 13.05 42.86 -4.37
N GLN A 1039 13.61 43.71 -3.51
CA GLN A 1039 14.67 43.33 -2.58
C GLN A 1039 14.13 42.54 -1.39
N ALA A 1040 14.47 41.26 -1.32
CA ALA A 1040 14.24 40.39 -0.15
C ALA A 1040 15.53 39.62 0.17
N ASP A 1041 16.04 39.68 1.41
CA ASP A 1041 17.10 38.75 1.83
C ASP A 1041 16.49 37.37 2.08
N GLY A 1042 17.19 36.32 1.65
CA GLY A 1042 16.98 34.93 2.06
C GLY A 1042 15.52 34.48 2.06
N ASN A 1043 14.87 34.54 3.22
CA ASN A 1043 13.51 34.08 3.48
C ASN A 1043 12.49 35.21 3.79
N ASP A 1044 12.85 36.48 3.63
CA ASP A 1044 12.03 37.65 3.95
C ASP A 1044 10.70 37.74 3.19
N TYR A 1045 10.63 37.11 2.02
CA TYR A 1045 9.41 37.02 1.21
C TYR A 1045 8.26 36.29 1.93
N CYS A 1046 8.55 35.42 2.90
CA CYS A 1046 7.52 34.76 3.70
C CYS A 1046 6.94 35.62 4.84
N TYR A 1047 7.54 36.77 5.16
CA TYR A 1047 6.93 37.75 6.07
C TYR A 1047 5.97 38.70 5.34
N GLY A 1048 6.00 38.72 4.00
CA GLY A 1048 5.18 39.56 3.13
C GLY A 1048 5.88 39.82 1.79
N LEU A 1049 5.09 40.05 0.73
CA LEU A 1049 5.59 40.32 -0.62
C LEU A 1049 5.89 41.81 -0.86
N ASP A 1050 5.42 42.71 0.00
CA ASP A 1050 5.79 44.13 -0.02
C ASP A 1050 7.29 44.26 0.30
N LYS A 1051 8.06 44.75 -0.68
CA LYS A 1051 9.52 44.86 -0.65
C LYS A 1051 10.00 46.12 -1.38
N PRO A 1052 11.16 46.70 -1.01
CA PRO A 1052 11.76 47.81 -1.76
C PRO A 1052 12.03 47.42 -3.22
N ALA A 1053 11.73 48.31 -4.15
CA ALA A 1053 12.04 48.11 -5.57
C ALA A 1053 13.37 48.78 -5.94
N LEU A 1054 14.27 48.02 -6.56
CA LEU A 1054 15.53 48.48 -7.13
C LEU A 1054 15.41 48.57 -8.67
N PRO A 1055 15.94 49.62 -9.31
CA PRO A 1055 16.04 49.68 -10.77
C PRO A 1055 17.03 48.63 -11.31
N ILE A 1056 16.81 48.20 -12.55
CA ILE A 1056 17.73 47.33 -13.29
C ILE A 1056 18.36 48.19 -14.40
N ASN A 1057 19.42 48.91 -14.03
CA ASN A 1057 20.09 49.95 -14.84
C ASN A 1057 21.59 49.69 -15.08
N GLY A 1058 22.14 48.58 -14.58
CA GLY A 1058 23.56 48.23 -14.70
C GLY A 1058 24.51 48.89 -13.69
N THR A 1059 24.05 49.85 -12.87
CA THR A 1059 24.90 50.60 -11.91
C THR A 1059 24.44 50.46 -10.45
N MET A 1060 23.13 50.42 -10.21
CA MET A 1060 22.54 50.24 -8.88
C MET A 1060 22.97 48.91 -8.25
N ARG A 1061 23.32 48.95 -6.96
CA ARG A 1061 23.79 47.80 -6.16
C ARG A 1061 22.68 47.28 -5.26
N TRP A 1062 22.83 46.05 -4.78
CA TRP A 1062 21.90 45.45 -3.81
C TRP A 1062 21.75 46.30 -2.53
N SER A 1063 22.80 47.03 -2.12
CA SER A 1063 22.80 47.99 -1.01
C SER A 1063 21.91 49.23 -1.24
N GLY A 1064 21.30 49.41 -2.42
CA GLY A 1064 20.59 50.62 -2.80
C GLY A 1064 21.52 51.79 -3.18
N ILE A 1065 22.82 51.53 -3.33
CA ILE A 1065 23.82 52.50 -3.77
C ILE A 1065 23.95 52.47 -5.30
N ASP A 1066 23.92 53.65 -5.92
CA ASP A 1066 24.21 53.82 -7.36
C ASP A 1066 25.42 54.77 -7.52
N PRO A 1067 26.54 54.32 -8.12
CA PRO A 1067 27.68 55.18 -8.45
C PRO A 1067 27.42 56.09 -9.66
N GLY A 1068 26.36 55.83 -10.45
CA GLY A 1068 26.13 56.42 -11.76
C GLY A 1068 27.03 55.84 -12.86
N GLU A 1069 26.97 56.44 -14.04
CA GLU A 1069 27.74 55.99 -15.21
C GLU A 1069 29.25 56.17 -15.00
N GLY A 1070 30.02 55.11 -15.31
CA GLY A 1070 31.48 55.10 -15.33
C GLY A 1070 32.04 53.68 -15.44
N THR A 1071 33.33 53.57 -15.78
CA THR A 1071 34.07 52.31 -15.73
C THR A 1071 34.80 52.20 -14.39
N ASP A 1072 34.74 51.05 -13.71
CA ASP A 1072 35.61 50.78 -12.57
C ASP A 1072 37.06 50.62 -13.03
N ILE A 1073 37.86 51.65 -12.77
CA ILE A 1073 39.28 51.74 -13.10
C ILE A 1073 40.18 51.13 -12.02
N ALA A 1074 39.64 50.77 -10.84
CA ALA A 1074 40.39 50.04 -9.82
C ALA A 1074 40.46 48.53 -10.11
N LEU A 1075 39.48 47.98 -10.85
CA LEU A 1075 39.34 46.56 -11.14
C LEU A 1075 40.65 45.92 -11.65
N GLY A 1076 41.18 44.97 -10.88
CA GLY A 1076 42.40 44.22 -11.20
C GLY A 1076 43.72 44.99 -11.07
N LYS A 1077 43.72 46.23 -10.56
CA LYS A 1077 44.93 47.06 -10.43
C LYS A 1077 45.92 46.57 -9.37
N PRO A 1078 47.21 46.99 -9.44
CA PRO A 1078 48.18 46.72 -8.38
C PRO A 1078 47.75 47.24 -7.00
N VAL A 1079 47.71 46.35 -6.01
CA VAL A 1079 47.41 46.68 -4.61
C VAL A 1079 48.58 46.29 -3.71
N THR A 1080 49.00 47.20 -2.83
CA THR A 1080 50.00 46.97 -1.78
C THR A 1080 49.35 47.14 -0.41
N ILE A 1081 49.70 46.29 0.56
CA ILE A 1081 49.21 46.35 1.93
C ILE A 1081 50.37 46.38 2.94
N SER A 1082 50.17 47.03 4.09
CA SER A 1082 51.15 47.16 5.19
C SER A 1082 51.59 45.81 5.77
N SER A 1083 50.67 44.87 5.88
CA SER A 1083 50.90 43.53 6.43
C SER A 1083 49.83 42.55 5.94
N TYR A 1084 50.11 41.25 6.06
CA TYR A 1084 49.15 40.19 5.80
C TYR A 1084 48.88 39.37 7.05
N TYR A 1085 47.60 39.10 7.34
CA TYR A 1085 47.22 38.07 8.30
C TYR A 1085 47.43 36.67 7.73
N ASP A 1086 46.98 36.45 6.49
CA ASP A 1086 47.27 35.25 5.70
C ASP A 1086 47.18 35.61 4.20
N GLU A 1087 48.33 35.87 3.57
CA GLU A 1087 48.43 36.23 2.14
C GLU A 1087 47.87 35.14 1.22
N SER A 1088 47.91 33.87 1.64
CA SER A 1088 47.41 32.74 0.85
C SER A 1088 45.88 32.64 0.82
N ARG A 1089 45.20 33.32 1.75
CA ARG A 1089 43.74 33.29 1.92
C ARG A 1089 43.06 34.63 1.69
N PHE A 1090 43.74 35.73 2.00
CA PHE A 1090 43.20 37.10 1.96
C PHE A 1090 44.17 38.09 1.28
N PRO A 1091 44.66 37.79 0.05
CA PRO A 1091 45.63 38.62 -0.66
C PRO A 1091 45.12 40.03 -0.97
N ALA A 1092 46.05 40.97 -1.18
CA ALA A 1092 45.72 42.38 -1.40
C ALA A 1092 44.87 42.62 -2.65
N SER A 1093 45.00 41.75 -3.66
CA SER A 1093 44.19 41.79 -4.89
C SER A 1093 42.69 41.61 -4.66
N TYR A 1094 42.24 41.00 -3.55
CA TYR A 1094 40.82 40.92 -3.21
C TYR A 1094 40.20 42.28 -2.87
N ALA A 1095 41.00 43.33 -2.63
CA ALA A 1095 40.45 44.69 -2.54
C ALA A 1095 39.91 45.21 -3.89
N VAL A 1096 40.27 44.61 -5.02
CA VAL A 1096 39.93 45.09 -6.38
C VAL A 1096 39.57 43.96 -7.36
N ASP A 1097 39.15 42.79 -6.88
CA ASP A 1097 38.80 41.64 -7.74
C ASP A 1097 37.34 41.66 -8.23
N GLY A 1098 36.58 42.70 -7.86
CA GLY A 1098 35.21 42.96 -8.28
C GLY A 1098 34.13 42.21 -7.49
N LYS A 1099 34.46 41.52 -6.40
CA LYS A 1099 33.52 40.60 -5.71
C LYS A 1099 33.21 40.99 -4.26
N SER A 1100 31.94 40.97 -3.92
CA SER A 1100 31.39 41.09 -2.56
C SER A 1100 31.74 39.89 -1.65
N SER A 1101 32.06 38.73 -2.22
CA SER A 1101 32.25 37.44 -1.51
C SER A 1101 33.70 37.11 -1.10
N THR A 1102 34.67 37.91 -1.53
CA THR A 1102 36.08 37.88 -1.12
C THR A 1102 36.35 38.96 -0.06
N PHE A 1103 37.52 38.94 0.60
CA PHE A 1103 38.02 40.07 1.39
C PHE A 1103 39.53 40.00 1.60
N VAL A 1104 40.18 41.16 1.63
CA VAL A 1104 41.59 41.32 2.02
C VAL A 1104 41.72 41.34 3.55
N HIS A 1105 42.84 40.91 4.13
CA HIS A 1105 43.01 40.92 5.60
C HIS A 1105 44.45 41.22 6.06
N SER A 1106 44.66 42.41 6.67
CA SER A 1106 45.93 42.78 7.32
C SER A 1106 46.07 42.15 8.71
N GLN A 1107 47.28 42.17 9.27
CA GLN A 1107 47.43 41.95 10.72
C GLN A 1107 46.79 43.10 11.51
N ARG A 1108 46.73 42.96 12.83
CA ARG A 1108 46.41 44.08 13.71
C ARG A 1108 47.68 44.83 14.06
N GLY A 1109 47.77 46.09 13.68
CA GLY A 1109 48.94 46.93 13.97
C GLY A 1109 48.55 48.35 14.38
N SER A 1110 49.55 49.14 14.75
CA SER A 1110 49.37 50.54 15.15
C SER A 1110 49.12 51.49 13.97
N SER A 1111 49.54 51.09 12.76
CA SER A 1111 49.36 51.84 11.51
C SER A 1111 49.30 50.84 10.34
N GLU A 1112 48.11 50.30 10.11
CA GLU A 1112 47.85 49.43 8.95
C GLU A 1112 47.29 50.26 7.79
N TRP A 1113 47.65 49.92 6.56
CA TRP A 1113 47.22 50.63 5.37
C TRP A 1113 47.16 49.72 4.14
N LEU A 1114 46.35 50.11 3.18
CA LEU A 1114 46.24 49.49 1.86
C LEU A 1114 46.24 50.58 0.80
N GLU A 1115 47.00 50.40 -0.27
CA GLU A 1115 47.19 51.39 -1.34
C GLU A 1115 47.04 50.71 -2.71
N ILE A 1116 46.14 51.25 -3.53
CA ILE A 1116 45.90 50.85 -4.92
C ILE A 1116 46.61 51.86 -5.81
N ASP A 1117 47.46 51.41 -6.73
CA ASP A 1117 48.02 52.24 -7.81
C ASP A 1117 47.14 52.04 -9.05
N LEU A 1118 46.44 53.09 -9.50
CA LEU A 1118 45.67 53.09 -10.74
C LEU A 1118 46.56 53.06 -12.00
N GLU A 1119 47.89 53.07 -11.82
CA GLU A 1119 48.98 53.06 -12.82
C GLU A 1119 49.15 54.39 -13.59
N GLU A 1120 48.05 55.12 -13.79
CA GLU A 1120 48.00 56.50 -14.30
C GLU A 1120 46.95 57.33 -13.54
N GLY A 1121 46.90 58.64 -13.78
CA GLY A 1121 46.00 59.56 -13.08
C GLY A 1121 44.65 59.72 -13.76
N PHE A 1122 43.55 59.46 -13.03
CA PHE A 1122 42.16 59.49 -13.53
C PHE A 1122 41.27 60.50 -12.79
N GLN A 1123 40.22 60.99 -13.45
CA GLN A 1123 39.20 61.83 -12.83
C GLN A 1123 38.06 60.96 -12.26
N ILE A 1124 38.17 60.56 -10.99
CA ILE A 1124 37.17 59.72 -10.32
C ILE A 1124 35.83 60.46 -10.17
N SER A 1125 34.75 59.91 -10.74
CA SER A 1125 33.38 60.42 -10.61
C SER A 1125 32.69 59.90 -9.35
N ALA A 1126 32.90 58.64 -9.02
CA ALA A 1126 32.36 57.97 -7.84
C ALA A 1126 33.33 56.91 -7.30
N LEU A 1127 33.23 56.61 -6.01
CA LEU A 1127 34.11 55.68 -5.31
C LEU A 1127 33.27 54.91 -4.29
N ILE A 1128 33.31 53.58 -4.38
CA ILE A 1128 32.59 52.68 -3.48
C ILE A 1128 33.59 51.90 -2.64
N LEU A 1129 33.30 51.81 -1.35
CA LEU A 1129 34.00 50.95 -0.41
C LEU A 1129 33.01 49.90 0.12
N THR A 1130 33.36 48.63 0.04
CA THR A 1130 32.51 47.50 0.47
C THR A 1130 33.10 46.86 1.72
N ASN A 1131 32.34 46.86 2.82
CA ASN A 1131 32.70 46.21 4.08
C ASN A 1131 32.61 44.68 3.95
N ARG A 1132 33.20 43.98 4.91
CA ARG A 1132 33.20 42.52 4.95
C ARG A 1132 31.85 41.96 5.40
N GLY A 1133 31.14 41.31 4.47
CA GLY A 1133 29.75 40.86 4.68
C GLY A 1133 29.56 39.73 5.69
N ASP A 1134 30.51 38.80 5.85
CA ASP A 1134 30.28 37.60 6.68
C ASP A 1134 30.37 37.87 8.19
N CYS A 1135 31.35 38.67 8.64
CA CYS A 1135 31.45 39.14 10.02
C CYS A 1135 32.53 40.23 10.22
N CYS A 1136 32.51 40.85 11.41
CA CYS A 1136 33.50 41.84 11.86
C CYS A 1136 33.48 43.19 11.13
N GLN A 1137 32.30 43.58 10.61
CA GLN A 1137 31.99 44.87 10.00
C GLN A 1137 32.52 46.06 10.82
N SER A 1138 32.47 45.96 12.16
CA SER A 1138 32.92 46.98 13.11
C SER A 1138 34.41 47.32 13.05
N ARG A 1139 35.24 46.51 12.38
CA ARG A 1139 36.68 46.82 12.20
C ARG A 1139 36.97 47.92 11.19
N THR A 1140 35.96 48.39 10.47
CA THR A 1140 36.06 49.59 9.61
C THR A 1140 35.96 50.90 10.39
N GLU A 1141 35.53 50.85 11.65
CA GLU A 1141 35.40 52.03 12.50
C GLU A 1141 36.76 52.71 12.71
N ASN A 1142 36.85 53.98 12.30
CA ASN A 1142 38.06 54.82 12.25
C ASN A 1142 39.09 54.48 11.14
N ILE A 1143 38.77 53.63 10.16
CA ILE A 1143 39.52 53.61 8.89
C ILE A 1143 39.30 54.96 8.18
N THR A 1144 40.31 55.47 7.48
CA THR A 1144 40.21 56.69 6.66
C THR A 1144 40.59 56.39 5.22
N LEU A 1145 39.79 56.83 4.24
CA LEU A 1145 40.10 56.77 2.81
C LEU A 1145 40.76 58.10 2.39
N THR A 1146 41.81 58.01 1.58
CA THR A 1146 42.55 59.15 1.00
C THR A 1146 42.81 58.93 -0.48
N LEU A 1147 42.87 60.02 -1.24
CA LEU A 1147 43.14 60.04 -2.68
C LEU A 1147 44.37 60.91 -2.93
N LEU A 1148 45.31 60.44 -3.75
CA LEU A 1148 46.58 61.12 -4.01
C LEU A 1148 46.96 61.18 -5.49
N ASP A 1149 47.71 62.22 -5.87
CA ASP A 1149 48.27 62.39 -7.21
C ASP A 1149 49.54 61.54 -7.45
N ASP A 1150 50.09 61.58 -8.68
CA ASP A 1150 51.37 60.95 -9.04
C ASP A 1150 52.57 61.38 -8.17
N ALA A 1151 52.51 62.56 -7.54
CA ALA A 1151 53.53 63.06 -6.62
C ALA A 1151 53.24 62.69 -5.14
N ARG A 1152 52.17 61.91 -4.88
CA ARG A 1152 51.68 61.49 -3.57
C ARG A 1152 51.25 62.64 -2.66
N ASN A 1153 50.79 63.75 -3.22
CA ASN A 1153 50.07 64.79 -2.48
C ASN A 1153 48.63 64.32 -2.20
N ILE A 1154 48.13 64.52 -0.98
CA ILE A 1154 46.72 64.22 -0.65
C ILE A 1154 45.81 65.24 -1.35
N LEU A 1155 44.94 64.74 -2.22
CA LEU A 1155 43.92 65.50 -2.95
C LEU A 1155 42.60 65.58 -2.17
N TRP A 1156 42.24 64.51 -1.46
CA TRP A 1156 41.00 64.40 -0.68
C TRP A 1156 41.12 63.33 0.41
N SER A 1157 40.26 63.43 1.44
CA SER A 1157 40.09 62.39 2.46
C SER A 1157 38.64 62.31 2.93
N SER A 1158 38.16 61.10 3.23
CA SER A 1158 36.84 60.86 3.83
C SER A 1158 36.71 61.31 5.28
N GLY A 1159 37.84 61.49 5.97
CA GLY A 1159 37.89 61.41 7.43
C GLY A 1159 37.61 60.00 7.96
N PRO A 1160 37.53 59.82 9.29
CA PRO A 1160 37.28 58.52 9.91
C PRO A 1160 35.89 57.97 9.59
N LEU A 1161 35.84 56.75 9.06
CA LEU A 1161 34.61 56.05 8.71
C LEU A 1161 33.94 55.41 9.94
N GLY A 1162 32.61 55.27 9.87
CA GLY A 1162 31.80 54.57 10.87
C GLY A 1162 31.69 53.06 10.59
N ILE A 1163 30.51 52.50 10.84
CA ILE A 1163 30.18 51.09 10.56
C ILE A 1163 28.92 51.05 9.70
N GLN A 1164 29.05 50.56 8.47
CA GLN A 1164 27.99 50.33 7.49
C GLN A 1164 28.49 49.29 6.48
N ASP A 1165 27.61 48.71 5.67
CA ASP A 1165 27.99 47.63 4.75
C ASP A 1165 28.68 48.16 3.49
N GLU A 1166 28.27 49.32 2.98
CA GLU A 1166 28.95 50.01 1.87
C GLU A 1166 28.95 51.54 2.06
N TRP A 1167 29.99 52.21 1.54
CA TRP A 1167 30.06 53.68 1.44
C TRP A 1167 30.06 54.10 -0.02
N LEU A 1168 29.34 55.18 -0.34
CA LEU A 1168 29.49 55.93 -1.59
C LEU A 1168 30.16 57.28 -1.33
N PHE A 1169 31.20 57.58 -2.10
CA PHE A 1169 31.79 58.90 -2.21
C PHE A 1169 31.65 59.37 -3.66
N ASN A 1170 31.02 60.52 -3.88
CA ASN A 1170 30.92 61.18 -5.18
C ASN A 1170 31.12 62.71 -4.98
N ALA A 1171 30.81 63.52 -6.00
CA ALA A 1171 30.89 64.99 -5.90
C ALA A 1171 30.12 65.60 -4.70
N GLN A 1172 29.04 64.95 -4.23
CA GLN A 1172 28.25 65.34 -3.06
C GLN A 1172 29.03 65.17 -1.74
N GLN A 1173 29.91 64.17 -1.66
CA GLN A 1173 30.88 63.96 -0.58
C GLN A 1173 32.20 64.72 -0.85
N GLY A 1174 32.21 65.58 -1.87
CA GLY A 1174 33.32 66.49 -2.17
C GLY A 1174 34.52 65.84 -2.86
N LEU A 1175 34.35 64.73 -3.59
CA LEU A 1175 35.44 64.13 -4.38
C LEU A 1175 36.15 65.18 -5.26
N PRO A 1176 37.49 65.08 -5.42
CA PRO A 1176 38.28 66.12 -6.06
C PRO A 1176 38.26 65.98 -7.60
N ASN A 1177 38.03 67.09 -8.31
CA ASN A 1177 38.06 67.11 -9.79
C ASN A 1177 39.50 67.18 -10.35
N SER A 1178 40.44 66.46 -9.74
CA SER A 1178 41.86 66.39 -10.09
C SER A 1178 42.25 64.95 -10.35
N LEU A 1179 43.26 64.72 -11.18
CA LEU A 1179 43.71 63.36 -11.50
C LEU A 1179 44.25 62.65 -10.25
N VAL A 1180 43.54 61.60 -9.84
CA VAL A 1180 43.90 60.69 -8.75
C VAL A 1180 44.62 59.50 -9.35
N ARG A 1181 45.75 59.11 -8.76
CA ARG A 1181 46.47 57.88 -9.12
C ARG A 1181 46.48 56.86 -7.99
N TYR A 1182 46.61 57.30 -6.74
CA TYR A 1182 46.66 56.41 -5.58
C TYR A 1182 45.37 56.52 -4.76
N ILE A 1183 44.79 55.36 -4.43
CA ILE A 1183 43.67 55.26 -3.48
C ILE A 1183 44.17 54.50 -2.26
N ARG A 1184 44.11 55.13 -1.08
CA ARG A 1184 44.79 54.65 0.12
C ARG A 1184 43.87 54.65 1.34
N LEU A 1185 43.69 53.47 1.93
CA LEU A 1185 43.01 53.26 3.21
C LEU A 1185 44.04 53.22 4.34
N GLU A 1186 43.79 53.90 5.46
CA GLU A 1186 44.66 53.89 6.64
C GLU A 1186 43.87 53.62 7.92
N SER A 1187 44.46 52.86 8.85
CA SER A 1187 43.80 52.30 10.03
C SER A 1187 44.74 52.31 11.24
N ASN A 1188 44.35 53.05 12.29
CA ASN A 1188 45.19 53.27 13.48
C ASN A 1188 44.77 52.34 14.63
N ASN A 1189 45.68 51.48 15.10
CA ASN A 1189 45.46 50.45 16.14
C ASN A 1189 44.42 49.34 15.83
N GLN A 1190 44.04 49.18 14.55
CA GLN A 1190 43.05 48.21 14.07
C GLN A 1190 43.58 47.39 12.89
N TYR A 1191 42.71 47.04 11.93
CA TYR A 1191 42.96 46.19 10.76
C TYR A 1191 42.58 46.95 9.49
N ILE A 1192 43.00 46.46 8.32
CA ILE A 1192 42.30 46.64 7.04
C ILE A 1192 41.62 45.30 6.71
N ASN A 1193 40.29 45.29 6.61
CA ASN A 1193 39.52 44.09 6.22
C ASN A 1193 38.26 44.38 5.40
N ILE A 1194 38.43 44.95 4.21
CA ILE A 1194 37.34 45.26 3.28
C ILE A 1194 37.09 44.09 2.31
N SER A 1195 35.86 43.97 1.81
CA SER A 1195 35.52 43.04 0.71
C SER A 1195 35.86 43.62 -0.65
N GLY A 1196 35.85 44.94 -0.83
CA GLY A 1196 36.25 45.56 -2.09
C GLY A 1196 36.30 47.09 -2.04
N LEU A 1197 36.94 47.66 -3.06
CA LEU A 1197 36.96 49.08 -3.34
C LEU A 1197 36.91 49.25 -4.87
N MET A 1198 35.89 49.97 -5.35
CA MET A 1198 35.63 50.21 -6.77
C MET A 1198 35.71 51.71 -7.03
N ALA A 1199 36.43 52.15 -8.07
CA ALA A 1199 36.62 53.55 -8.38
C ALA A 1199 36.18 53.82 -9.81
N TYR A 1200 35.13 54.61 -9.97
CA TYR A 1200 34.50 54.86 -11.27
C TYR A 1200 35.07 56.12 -11.91
N SER A 1201 35.44 56.02 -13.18
CA SER A 1201 35.76 57.17 -14.04
C SER A 1201 34.82 57.20 -15.23
N GLN A 1202 34.35 58.39 -15.59
CA GLN A 1202 33.82 58.65 -16.94
C GLN A 1202 35.00 58.85 -17.91
N GLN A 1203 34.79 58.61 -19.20
CA GLN A 1203 35.80 58.78 -20.27
C GLN A 1203 35.69 60.16 -20.93
#